data_AF-A0A7Y2JR85-F1
#
_entry.id   AF-A0A7Y2JR85-F1
#
_cell.length_a   1.000
_cell.length_b   1.000
_cell.length_c   1.000
_cell.angle_alpha   90.00
_cell.angle_beta   90.00
_cell.angle_gamma   90.00
#
_symmetry.space_group_name_H-M   'P 1'
#
loop_
_entity.id
_entity.type
_entity.pdbx_description
1 polymer ?
#
loop_
_entity_poly.entity_id
_entity_poly.type
_entity_poly.pdbx_seq_one_letter_code
_entity_poly.pdbx_strand_id
1 'polypeptide(L)'
;MLLLVLPVSAAALTVCIKEIMSAPVVNGVVASGLPSAGCMPDAVWAGVSPGEFQPGSTAPRAHIYQAFATTSNTFAIGITVNGDEDLSDFDYVSFFFDADNSNSYNAGDFVIRIQARGLPTPVSSGVACNEPAGNVEYFQWDPGSSGWQSTTAPATVQVATAYDFDSSPDPDNKVWNLELSLPIGPSAFNLQTASPFFGIGGYVFIDDGHEQAPQVGQVRKWPGSITASPGVSAIDPAFSQPNASELADASLADVCFDVNFTAANPWRVNSMAAAAFDAHIDRNVPNNFTVTFYFAGPGVTGPLANQGTVTLGLTPYGNILTGSQYTWEKSTVIDAGTVNAATSVTFTFDFGNPPANWSDFGQINFICATMRLSNFQRDDDDTNNSLSVNHNEFTTSEFTQPIFITAAGVPGLRPGSSTTILLRTELKNEGVRAGGGGDAGLRMGLGPFRTSAGLVPWLGALTICLLMIVLWRYRMLGRRVSLALAILLMLSVFAGCPTPGPISPESEGWEFGNARQLGLEPVRGEPGWYTLPIRQREVKRLDVVFRDMPIAHPTRSVRLEPARNREPNIVRVPVRPGQVVGLFSTGTVDVDGPNGRLQPTSANGFVQREIDEGFMLQDGYYTGSEYTGALIGSFDGFRTSFPVGRSTALIVPQRASTLALAVNATRNQFGVISGAFDITLVNPPPLQVPTFTTVEGDGTFQAPLRLDTWEVLTSLNVYTYYETVENDSIGNVISRTRQPLGFTHQVIFDTHVTPVVGEPARPGGGR
;
A
#
# COMPACT_ATOMS: atom_id res chain seq x y z
N MET A 1 -12.67 -26.52 -40.49
CA MET A 1 -11.89 -26.39 -39.25
C MET A 1 -12.54 -27.33 -38.24
N LEU A 2 -11.99 -28.54 -38.10
CA LEU A 2 -12.53 -29.62 -37.27
C LEU A 2 -12.01 -29.39 -35.85
N LEU A 3 -12.87 -28.92 -34.93
CA LEU A 3 -12.52 -28.77 -33.52
C LEU A 3 -12.42 -30.16 -32.91
N LEU A 4 -11.19 -30.68 -32.79
CA LEU A 4 -10.92 -31.91 -32.06
C LEU A 4 -11.02 -31.55 -30.56
N VAL A 5 -12.20 -31.70 -29.98
CA VAL A 5 -12.37 -31.67 -28.52
C VAL A 5 -11.84 -32.99 -27.99
N LEU A 6 -10.57 -33.01 -27.61
CA LEU A 6 -10.04 -34.11 -26.81
C LEU A 6 -10.81 -34.10 -25.48
N PRO A 7 -11.35 -35.24 -25.01
CA PRO A 7 -11.89 -35.32 -23.66
C PRO A 7 -10.75 -35.01 -22.71
N VAL A 8 -10.85 -33.88 -22.02
CA VAL A 8 -10.01 -33.61 -20.85
C VAL A 8 -10.46 -34.64 -19.82
N SER A 9 -9.72 -35.73 -19.68
CA SER A 9 -9.80 -36.56 -18.50
C SER A 9 -9.61 -35.61 -17.32
N ALA A 10 -10.66 -35.39 -16.53
CA ALA A 10 -10.53 -34.68 -15.27
C ALA A 10 -9.48 -35.44 -14.47
N ALA A 11 -8.25 -34.91 -14.43
CA ALA A 11 -7.21 -35.49 -13.61
C ALA A 11 -7.74 -35.48 -12.17
N ALA A 12 -7.60 -36.61 -11.48
CA ALA A 12 -7.93 -36.68 -10.06
C ALA A 12 -7.23 -35.52 -9.35
N LEU A 13 -7.99 -34.78 -8.54
CA LEU A 13 -7.46 -33.64 -7.82
C LEU A 13 -6.49 -34.19 -6.77
N THR A 14 -5.20 -33.87 -6.89
CA THR A 14 -4.24 -34.22 -5.84
C THR A 14 -4.52 -33.37 -4.61
N VAL A 15 -4.72 -34.00 -3.46
CA VAL A 15 -5.01 -33.35 -2.19
C VAL A 15 -3.81 -33.51 -1.27
N CYS A 16 -3.42 -32.40 -0.64
CA CYS A 16 -2.32 -32.39 0.29
C CYS A 16 -2.79 -32.70 1.73
N ILE A 17 -2.05 -33.55 2.45
CA ILE A 17 -2.32 -33.91 3.83
C ILE A 17 -1.24 -33.28 4.72
N LYS A 18 -1.64 -32.49 5.71
CA LYS A 18 -0.67 -31.80 6.58
C LYS A 18 0.10 -32.78 7.46
N GLU A 19 1.42 -32.82 7.32
CA GLU A 19 2.27 -33.58 8.25
C GLU A 19 2.31 -32.90 9.64
N ILE A 20 2.01 -33.66 10.69
CA ILE A 20 2.05 -33.21 12.09
C ILE A 20 2.90 -34.17 12.93
N MET A 21 3.49 -33.64 14.02
CA MET A 21 4.40 -34.42 14.86
C MET A 21 3.68 -35.33 15.87
N SER A 22 2.44 -35.04 16.22
CA SER A 22 1.65 -35.82 17.19
C SER A 22 0.21 -35.91 16.72
N ALA A 23 -0.45 -37.05 16.96
CA ALA A 23 -1.88 -37.17 16.71
C ALA A 23 -2.66 -36.09 17.46
N PRO A 24 -3.71 -35.51 16.84
CA PRO A 24 -4.57 -34.59 17.53
C PRO A 24 -5.30 -35.32 18.67
N VAL A 25 -5.57 -34.59 19.74
CA VAL A 25 -6.44 -35.06 20.82
C VAL A 25 -7.87 -34.96 20.32
N VAL A 26 -8.44 -36.09 19.90
CA VAL A 26 -9.82 -36.15 19.40
C VAL A 26 -10.79 -35.64 20.47
N ASN A 27 -11.26 -34.42 20.27
CA ASN A 27 -12.11 -33.69 21.19
C ASN A 27 -13.33 -33.08 20.49
N GLY A 28 -13.48 -33.31 19.18
CA GLY A 28 -14.65 -32.94 18.41
C GLY A 28 -14.63 -31.49 17.93
N VAL A 29 -13.61 -30.70 18.24
CA VAL A 29 -13.52 -29.28 17.88
C VAL A 29 -12.51 -29.09 16.76
N VAL A 30 -13.03 -28.74 15.58
CA VAL A 30 -12.25 -28.43 14.38
C VAL A 30 -12.45 -26.96 14.07
N ALA A 31 -11.43 -26.13 14.28
CA ALA A 31 -11.52 -24.70 13.97
C ALA A 31 -10.19 -24.16 13.48
N SER A 32 -10.25 -23.31 12.46
CA SER A 32 -9.12 -22.49 12.01
C SER A 32 -8.96 -21.29 12.95
N GLY A 33 -7.90 -21.24 13.78
CA GLY A 33 -7.61 -20.06 14.60
C GLY A 33 -6.95 -20.33 15.96
N LEU A 34 -6.66 -19.25 16.69
CA LEU A 34 -6.07 -19.32 18.04
C LEU A 34 -7.14 -19.70 19.08
N PRO A 35 -6.89 -20.69 19.96
CA PRO A 35 -7.88 -21.18 20.91
C PRO A 35 -8.25 -20.12 21.98
N SER A 36 -9.55 -19.86 22.18
CA SER A 36 -10.07 -18.98 23.24
C SER A 36 -11.15 -19.66 24.10
N ALA A 37 -10.74 -20.22 25.25
CA ALA A 37 -11.54 -20.73 26.38
C ALA A 37 -12.62 -21.82 26.13
N GLY A 38 -12.74 -22.76 27.09
CA GLY A 38 -13.81 -23.77 27.19
C GLY A 38 -13.72 -24.93 26.19
N CYS A 39 -13.83 -24.61 24.90
CA CYS A 39 -13.85 -25.52 23.77
C CYS A 39 -12.74 -25.13 22.80
N MET A 40 -11.56 -25.68 23.02
CA MET A 40 -10.38 -25.32 22.23
C MET A 40 -10.16 -26.36 21.14
N PRO A 41 -10.04 -25.95 19.85
CA PRO A 41 -9.51 -26.84 18.83
C PRO A 41 -8.11 -27.30 19.24
N ASP A 42 -7.73 -28.52 18.85
CA ASP A 42 -6.33 -28.91 18.92
C ASP A 42 -5.49 -27.92 18.11
N ALA A 43 -4.33 -27.51 18.64
CA ALA A 43 -3.42 -26.61 17.96
C ALA A 43 -2.97 -27.13 16.59
N VAL A 44 -3.09 -28.44 16.36
CA VAL A 44 -2.90 -29.08 15.04
C VAL A 44 -3.77 -28.42 13.97
N TRP A 45 -5.06 -28.18 14.21
CA TRP A 45 -6.01 -27.71 13.20
C TRP A 45 -5.76 -26.27 12.75
N ALA A 46 -5.10 -25.45 13.58
CA ALA A 46 -4.78 -24.06 13.25
C ALA A 46 -3.82 -23.92 12.05
N GLY A 47 -3.13 -25.00 11.65
CA GLY A 47 -2.21 -25.02 10.50
C GLY A 47 -2.62 -25.99 9.38
N VAL A 48 -3.89 -26.42 9.34
CA VAL A 48 -4.44 -27.31 8.32
C VAL A 48 -5.48 -26.54 7.52
N SER A 49 -5.32 -26.42 6.19
CA SER A 49 -6.38 -25.82 5.37
C SER A 49 -7.57 -26.75 5.16
N PRO A 50 -8.78 -26.19 5.15
CA PRO A 50 -9.97 -26.90 4.76
C PRO A 50 -10.10 -27.06 3.23
N GLY A 51 -10.46 -28.26 2.78
CA GLY A 51 -11.14 -28.47 1.50
C GLY A 51 -12.65 -28.20 1.64
N GLU A 52 -13.26 -27.47 0.70
CA GLU A 52 -14.71 -27.20 0.74
C GLU A 52 -15.52 -28.29 0.03
N PHE A 53 -16.56 -28.82 0.70
CA PHE A 53 -17.54 -29.69 0.07
C PHE A 53 -18.46 -28.90 -0.86
N GLN A 54 -18.73 -29.44 -2.04
CA GLN A 54 -19.53 -28.83 -3.07
C GLN A 54 -21.02 -29.25 -3.00
N PRO A 55 -21.95 -28.36 -3.39
CA PRO A 55 -21.71 -26.97 -3.82
C PRO A 55 -21.32 -26.07 -2.64
N GLY A 56 -20.33 -25.18 -2.79
CA GLY A 56 -19.81 -24.36 -1.68
C GLY A 56 -20.60 -23.08 -1.35
N SER A 57 -21.47 -22.61 -2.27
CA SER A 57 -22.01 -21.24 -2.21
C SER A 57 -23.28 -21.06 -1.37
N THR A 58 -23.87 -22.11 -0.82
CA THR A 58 -25.13 -22.05 -0.06
C THR A 58 -24.94 -22.60 1.34
N ALA A 59 -25.43 -21.89 2.35
CA ALA A 59 -25.56 -22.47 3.69
C ALA A 59 -26.58 -23.63 3.68
N PRO A 60 -26.38 -24.70 4.46
CA PRO A 60 -25.20 -24.98 5.29
C PRO A 60 -23.94 -25.34 4.48
N ARG A 61 -22.77 -24.85 4.89
CA ARG A 61 -21.46 -25.06 4.20
C ARG A 61 -20.61 -26.05 4.98
N ALA A 62 -20.03 -27.04 4.29
CA ALA A 62 -19.19 -28.06 4.92
C ALA A 62 -17.73 -28.00 4.43
N HIS A 63 -16.78 -28.24 5.32
CA HIS A 63 -15.34 -28.24 5.05
C HIS A 63 -14.68 -29.50 5.63
N ILE A 64 -13.61 -30.00 4.99
CA ILE A 64 -12.78 -31.13 5.40
C ILE A 64 -11.33 -30.70 5.65
N TYR A 65 -10.77 -31.08 6.79
CA TYR A 65 -9.39 -30.85 7.19
C TYR A 65 -8.67 -32.19 7.27
N GLN A 66 -7.44 -32.29 6.78
CA GLN A 66 -6.70 -33.56 6.72
C GLN A 66 -5.27 -33.40 7.22
N ALA A 67 -4.90 -34.22 8.21
CA ALA A 67 -3.56 -34.21 8.79
C ALA A 67 -3.05 -35.63 9.06
N PHE A 68 -1.74 -35.83 9.01
CA PHE A 68 -1.10 -37.12 9.25
C PHE A 68 -0.01 -37.00 10.32
N ALA A 69 -0.20 -37.72 11.42
CA ALA A 69 0.73 -37.78 12.54
C ALA A 69 1.76 -38.89 12.33
N THR A 70 2.99 -38.51 12.02
CA THR A 70 4.06 -39.46 11.66
C THR A 70 4.57 -40.28 12.85
N THR A 71 4.52 -39.75 14.07
CA THR A 71 5.01 -40.46 15.26
C THR A 71 4.06 -41.57 15.73
N SER A 72 2.76 -41.37 15.56
CA SER A 72 1.73 -42.34 15.95
C SER A 72 1.14 -43.12 14.76
N ASN A 73 1.57 -42.81 13.54
CA ASN A 73 1.05 -43.34 12.29
C ASN A 73 -0.48 -43.19 12.20
N THR A 74 -0.97 -41.97 12.41
CA THR A 74 -2.40 -41.69 12.55
C THR A 74 -2.84 -40.68 11.52
N PHE A 75 -3.86 -41.01 10.73
CA PHE A 75 -4.51 -40.09 9.81
C PHE A 75 -5.72 -39.46 10.50
N ALA A 76 -5.74 -38.14 10.60
CA ALA A 76 -6.79 -37.37 11.22
C ALA A 76 -7.59 -36.59 10.17
N ILE A 77 -8.91 -36.63 10.31
CA ILE A 77 -9.85 -35.90 9.47
C ILE A 77 -10.74 -35.04 10.37
N GLY A 78 -10.80 -33.74 10.09
CA GLY A 78 -11.71 -32.81 10.73
C GLY A 78 -12.81 -32.40 9.74
N ILE A 79 -14.03 -32.19 10.23
CA ILE A 79 -15.16 -31.67 9.46
C ILE A 79 -15.76 -30.52 10.24
N THR A 80 -16.10 -29.45 9.52
CA THR A 80 -16.86 -28.31 10.05
C THR A 80 -18.04 -28.05 9.14
N VAL A 81 -19.25 -27.95 9.72
CA VAL A 81 -20.48 -27.61 9.02
C VAL A 81 -21.07 -26.36 9.64
N ASN A 82 -21.19 -25.30 8.82
CA ASN A 82 -21.63 -23.98 9.23
C ASN A 82 -23.05 -23.71 8.74
N GLY A 83 -23.91 -23.18 9.62
CA GLY A 83 -25.26 -22.73 9.29
C GLY A 83 -26.29 -23.86 9.17
N ASP A 84 -26.00 -25.01 9.78
CA ASP A 84 -26.97 -26.08 9.95
C ASP A 84 -27.83 -25.76 11.19
N GLU A 85 -29.14 -25.60 11.01
CA GLU A 85 -30.02 -25.17 12.10
C GLU A 85 -30.46 -26.32 13.01
N ASP A 86 -30.32 -27.57 12.58
CA ASP A 86 -30.99 -28.71 13.21
C ASP A 86 -30.12 -29.99 13.22
N LEU A 87 -28.93 -29.90 13.83
CA LEU A 87 -28.07 -31.08 14.03
C LEU A 87 -28.85 -32.21 14.72
N SER A 88 -29.01 -33.30 13.98
CA SER A 88 -29.81 -34.47 14.32
C SER A 88 -28.98 -35.74 14.22
N ASP A 89 -29.59 -36.88 14.55
CA ASP A 89 -29.03 -38.20 14.28
C ASP A 89 -29.29 -38.65 12.82
N PHE A 90 -29.86 -37.80 11.97
CA PHE A 90 -29.97 -38.04 10.54
C PHE A 90 -28.84 -37.37 9.74
N ASP A 91 -27.98 -36.57 10.38
CA ASP A 91 -26.77 -36.04 9.76
C ASP A 91 -25.68 -37.12 9.67
N TYR A 92 -25.08 -37.26 8.49
CA TYR A 92 -24.05 -38.28 8.25
C TYR A 92 -22.84 -37.72 7.53
N VAL A 93 -21.67 -38.19 7.93
CA VAL A 93 -20.44 -38.05 7.16
C VAL A 93 -20.02 -39.43 6.67
N SER A 94 -19.75 -39.57 5.37
CA SER A 94 -19.26 -40.81 4.78
C SER A 94 -17.96 -40.55 4.02
N PHE A 95 -16.90 -41.28 4.35
CA PHE A 95 -15.61 -41.24 3.66
C PHE A 95 -15.35 -42.56 2.93
N PHE A 96 -15.01 -42.47 1.65
CA PHE A 96 -14.66 -43.57 0.76
C PHE A 96 -13.15 -43.56 0.53
N PHE A 97 -12.53 -44.74 0.65
CA PHE A 97 -11.10 -44.92 0.48
C PHE A 97 -10.83 -45.97 -0.60
N ASP A 98 -10.17 -45.55 -1.69
CA ASP A 98 -9.49 -46.43 -2.65
C ASP A 98 -8.04 -46.59 -2.16
N ALA A 99 -7.81 -47.60 -1.32
CA ALA A 99 -6.65 -47.70 -0.44
C ALA A 99 -5.33 -47.90 -1.20
N ASP A 100 -5.40 -48.46 -2.40
CA ASP A 100 -4.26 -48.65 -3.31
C ASP A 100 -4.29 -47.73 -4.54
N ASN A 101 -5.26 -46.80 -4.59
CA ASN A 101 -5.52 -45.88 -5.70
C ASN A 101 -5.56 -46.59 -7.06
N SER A 102 -6.20 -47.75 -7.11
CA SER A 102 -6.32 -48.55 -8.33
C SER A 102 -7.33 -47.97 -9.32
N ASN A 103 -8.03 -46.89 -8.96
CA ASN A 103 -9.16 -46.29 -9.70
C ASN A 103 -10.34 -47.27 -9.86
N SER A 104 -10.42 -48.29 -9.01
CA SER A 104 -11.46 -49.31 -9.01
C SER A 104 -11.63 -49.92 -7.64
N TYR A 105 -12.87 -50.13 -7.18
CA TYR A 105 -13.05 -50.73 -5.87
C TYR A 105 -12.63 -52.20 -5.82
N ASN A 106 -11.81 -52.54 -4.84
CA ASN A 106 -11.25 -53.86 -4.59
C ASN A 106 -11.23 -54.21 -3.09
N ALA A 107 -10.81 -55.42 -2.72
CA ALA A 107 -10.94 -55.93 -1.35
C ALA A 107 -10.18 -55.13 -0.27
N GLY A 108 -9.23 -54.27 -0.66
CA GLY A 108 -8.51 -53.37 0.24
C GLY A 108 -9.28 -52.10 0.60
N ASP A 109 -10.34 -51.79 -0.14
CA ASP A 109 -11.06 -50.53 -0.04
C ASP A 109 -12.14 -50.56 1.02
N PHE A 110 -12.41 -49.39 1.59
CA PHE A 110 -13.31 -49.28 2.72
C PHE A 110 -14.06 -47.95 2.76
N VAL A 111 -15.16 -47.96 3.51
CA VAL A 111 -15.97 -46.78 3.85
C VAL A 111 -16.05 -46.65 5.35
N ILE A 112 -15.90 -45.42 5.83
CA ILE A 112 -16.21 -45.06 7.21
C ILE A 112 -17.38 -44.10 7.15
N ARG A 113 -18.50 -44.51 7.74
CA ARG A 113 -19.69 -43.68 7.88
C ARG A 113 -19.92 -43.36 9.35
N ILE A 114 -20.20 -42.11 9.61
CA ILE A 114 -20.36 -41.58 10.95
C ILE A 114 -21.68 -40.83 10.99
N GLN A 115 -22.54 -41.26 11.90
CA GLN A 115 -23.75 -40.53 12.27
C GLN A 115 -23.34 -39.40 13.21
N ALA A 116 -23.71 -38.15 12.91
CA ALA A 116 -23.59 -37.09 13.88
C ALA A 116 -24.58 -37.36 15.03
N ARG A 117 -24.25 -36.96 16.25
CA ARG A 117 -25.12 -37.21 17.39
C ARG A 117 -25.96 -35.96 17.67
N GLY A 118 -27.24 -36.01 17.33
CA GLY A 118 -28.20 -34.99 17.75
C GLY A 118 -28.20 -34.85 19.28
N LEU A 119 -27.97 -33.62 19.78
CA LEU A 119 -27.96 -33.34 21.21
C LEU A 119 -29.34 -32.85 21.67
N PRO A 120 -29.93 -33.43 22.73
CA PRO A 120 -31.22 -32.97 23.24
C PRO A 120 -31.16 -31.61 23.95
N THR A 121 -29.97 -31.04 24.17
CA THR A 121 -29.78 -29.74 24.81
C THR A 121 -28.57 -29.01 24.21
N PRO A 122 -28.72 -27.73 23.82
CA PRO A 122 -27.63 -26.85 23.42
C PRO A 122 -26.42 -26.86 24.35
N VAL A 123 -25.21 -27.04 23.82
CA VAL A 123 -23.97 -26.83 24.57
C VAL A 123 -23.83 -25.32 24.77
N SER A 124 -23.90 -24.86 26.02
CA SER A 124 -23.60 -23.46 26.39
C SER A 124 -22.19 -23.37 26.95
N SER A 125 -21.57 -22.19 26.79
CA SER A 125 -20.17 -21.93 27.19
C SER A 125 -19.80 -22.57 28.55
N GLY A 126 -18.85 -23.51 28.52
CA GLY A 126 -18.29 -24.16 29.72
C GLY A 126 -18.66 -25.64 29.95
N VAL A 127 -19.44 -26.27 29.07
CA VAL A 127 -19.72 -27.73 29.06
C VAL A 127 -19.04 -28.41 27.87
N ALA A 128 -18.73 -29.71 28.00
CA ALA A 128 -17.82 -30.47 27.14
C ALA A 128 -18.14 -30.37 25.64
N CYS A 129 -17.19 -29.85 24.86
CA CYS A 129 -17.24 -29.97 23.39
C CYS A 129 -16.79 -31.34 22.86
N ASN A 130 -16.36 -32.24 23.75
CA ASN A 130 -16.00 -33.61 23.41
C ASN A 130 -17.19 -34.53 23.63
N GLU A 131 -18.20 -34.41 22.77
CA GLU A 131 -19.31 -35.34 22.76
C GLU A 131 -18.96 -36.55 21.88
N PRO A 132 -19.34 -37.77 22.29
CA PRO A 132 -19.15 -38.93 21.43
C PRO A 132 -20.02 -38.77 20.18
N ALA A 133 -19.47 -39.14 19.03
CA ALA A 133 -20.25 -39.25 17.80
C ALA A 133 -21.39 -40.29 17.95
N GLY A 134 -22.29 -40.33 16.98
CA GLY A 134 -23.32 -41.36 16.88
C GLY A 134 -22.72 -42.71 16.47
N ASN A 135 -23.47 -43.49 15.69
CA ASN A 135 -22.96 -44.75 15.17
C ASN A 135 -21.81 -44.53 14.19
N VAL A 136 -20.71 -45.27 14.39
CA VAL A 136 -19.60 -45.38 13.45
C VAL A 136 -19.71 -46.73 12.75
N GLU A 137 -20.02 -46.71 11.47
CA GLU A 137 -20.18 -47.88 10.62
C GLU A 137 -18.95 -48.03 9.73
N TYR A 138 -18.48 -49.28 9.61
CA TYR A 138 -17.38 -49.64 8.72
C TYR A 138 -17.88 -50.59 7.66
N PHE A 139 -17.57 -50.28 6.40
CA PHE A 139 -17.85 -51.15 5.28
C PHE A 139 -16.55 -51.48 4.55
N GLN A 140 -16.44 -52.72 4.09
CA GLN A 140 -15.35 -53.16 3.24
C GLN A 140 -15.93 -53.57 1.89
N TRP A 141 -15.21 -53.28 0.80
CA TRP A 141 -15.64 -53.72 -0.51
C TRP A 141 -15.45 -55.23 -0.64
N ASP A 142 -16.51 -55.94 -1.03
CA ASP A 142 -16.46 -57.36 -1.34
C ASP A 142 -16.57 -57.57 -2.86
N PRO A 143 -15.48 -57.96 -3.53
CA PRO A 143 -15.50 -58.26 -4.96
C PRO A 143 -16.51 -59.36 -5.34
N GLY A 144 -16.81 -60.28 -4.41
CA GLY A 144 -17.75 -61.39 -4.64
C GLY A 144 -19.20 -60.94 -4.76
N SER A 145 -19.59 -59.91 -4.02
CA SER A 145 -20.92 -59.28 -4.11
C SER A 145 -20.94 -58.01 -4.97
N SER A 146 -19.77 -57.53 -5.41
CA SER A 146 -19.61 -56.27 -6.15
C SER A 146 -20.26 -55.09 -5.41
N GLY A 147 -20.06 -55.04 -4.09
CA GLY A 147 -20.70 -54.06 -3.23
C GLY A 147 -20.02 -53.93 -1.87
N TRP A 148 -20.41 -52.87 -1.15
CA TRP A 148 -19.97 -52.61 0.21
C TRP A 148 -20.68 -53.52 1.20
N GLN A 149 -19.92 -54.19 2.07
CA GLN A 149 -20.44 -55.05 3.12
C GLN A 149 -20.10 -54.47 4.48
N SER A 150 -21.10 -54.33 5.34
CA SER A 150 -20.88 -53.93 6.73
C SER A 150 -20.03 -54.98 7.44
N THR A 151 -18.98 -54.55 8.13
CA THR A 151 -18.05 -55.42 8.84
C THR A 151 -17.42 -54.69 10.03
N THR A 152 -16.58 -55.38 10.79
CA THR A 152 -15.86 -54.79 11.93
C THR A 152 -14.62 -54.07 11.44
N ALA A 153 -14.41 -52.84 11.92
CA ALA A 153 -13.19 -52.08 11.63
C ALA A 153 -11.92 -52.84 12.08
N PRO A 154 -10.82 -52.80 11.30
CA PRO A 154 -9.59 -53.53 11.62
C PRO A 154 -8.87 -52.98 12.86
N ALA A 155 -9.17 -51.76 13.28
CA ALA A 155 -8.63 -51.11 14.47
C ALA A 155 -9.65 -50.11 15.05
N THR A 156 -9.42 -49.70 16.30
CA THR A 156 -10.26 -48.69 16.97
C THR A 156 -10.13 -47.34 16.29
N VAL A 157 -11.24 -46.84 15.79
CA VAL A 157 -11.41 -45.47 15.30
C VAL A 157 -11.81 -44.58 16.46
N GLN A 158 -11.18 -43.42 16.61
CA GLN A 158 -11.62 -42.40 17.56
C GLN A 158 -12.44 -41.36 16.81
N VAL A 159 -13.63 -41.06 17.32
CA VAL A 159 -14.50 -40.03 16.77
C VAL A 159 -15.10 -39.21 17.89
N ALA A 160 -15.10 -37.90 17.74
CA ALA A 160 -15.82 -36.97 18.59
C ALA A 160 -16.54 -35.93 17.73
N THR A 161 -17.60 -35.37 18.29
CA THR A 161 -18.38 -34.29 17.68
C THR A 161 -18.51 -33.15 18.68
N ALA A 162 -18.52 -31.92 18.17
CA ALA A 162 -18.87 -30.73 18.93
C ALA A 162 -19.97 -29.97 18.20
N TYR A 163 -20.82 -29.27 18.94
CA TYR A 163 -21.80 -28.37 18.33
C TYR A 163 -21.96 -27.08 19.13
N ASP A 164 -21.94 -25.94 18.43
CA ASP A 164 -22.17 -24.63 19.00
C ASP A 164 -23.57 -24.11 18.64
N PHE A 165 -24.44 -24.03 19.65
CA PHE A 165 -25.81 -23.53 19.54
C PHE A 165 -25.95 -22.08 20.00
N ASP A 166 -24.87 -21.36 20.39
CA ASP A 166 -25.03 -20.09 21.08
C ASP A 166 -25.85 -19.08 20.23
N SER A 167 -26.84 -18.48 20.89
CA SER A 167 -27.73 -17.46 20.31
C SER A 167 -27.37 -16.05 20.79
N SER A 168 -26.39 -15.95 21.70
CA SER A 168 -25.66 -14.75 22.09
C SER A 168 -24.80 -14.26 20.91
N PRO A 169 -24.46 -12.97 20.79
CA PRO A 169 -23.73 -12.47 19.63
C PRO A 169 -22.26 -12.89 19.67
N ASP A 170 -21.99 -14.15 19.34
CA ASP A 170 -20.73 -14.60 18.78
C ASP A 170 -20.92 -14.88 17.27
N PRO A 171 -19.84 -14.81 16.47
CA PRO A 171 -19.93 -14.98 15.03
C PRO A 171 -20.11 -16.44 14.56
N ASP A 172 -20.05 -17.42 15.47
CA ASP A 172 -19.93 -18.85 15.17
C ASP A 172 -21.19 -19.64 15.59
N ASN A 173 -22.37 -19.04 15.45
CA ASN A 173 -23.62 -19.73 15.75
C ASN A 173 -23.94 -20.83 14.70
N LYS A 174 -24.52 -21.94 15.17
CA LYS A 174 -25.01 -23.05 14.31
C LYS A 174 -23.89 -23.77 13.55
N VAL A 175 -22.81 -24.10 14.27
CA VAL A 175 -21.64 -24.78 13.71
C VAL A 175 -21.41 -26.10 14.42
N TRP A 176 -21.48 -27.21 13.67
CA TRP A 176 -21.05 -28.51 14.19
C TRP A 176 -19.75 -28.96 13.58
N ASN A 177 -19.01 -29.71 14.40
CA ASN A 177 -17.71 -30.25 14.07
C ASN A 177 -17.70 -31.75 14.32
N LEU A 178 -16.91 -32.46 13.51
CA LEU A 178 -16.61 -33.87 13.68
C LEU A 178 -15.11 -34.06 13.51
N GLU A 179 -14.52 -34.80 14.43
CA GLU A 179 -13.10 -35.12 14.41
C GLU A 179 -12.93 -36.64 14.42
N LEU A 180 -12.17 -37.13 13.45
CA LEU A 180 -11.92 -38.54 13.18
C LEU A 180 -10.42 -38.81 13.22
N SER A 181 -10.02 -39.87 13.90
CA SER A 181 -8.63 -40.33 13.97
C SER A 181 -8.54 -41.82 13.64
N LEU A 182 -7.73 -42.12 12.61
CA LEU A 182 -7.56 -43.43 12.00
C LEU A 182 -6.13 -43.93 12.18
N PRO A 183 -5.90 -45.01 12.93
CA PRO A 183 -4.59 -45.64 12.98
C PRO A 183 -4.27 -46.31 11.64
N ILE A 184 -3.17 -45.90 11.02
CA ILE A 184 -2.71 -46.45 9.73
C ILE A 184 -1.78 -47.63 9.98
N GLY A 185 -1.82 -48.63 9.11
CA GLY A 185 -0.83 -49.70 9.08
C GLY A 185 -1.37 -51.04 8.56
N PRO A 186 -0.50 -52.05 8.38
CA PRO A 186 -0.87 -53.32 7.77
C PRO A 186 -1.89 -54.14 8.56
N SER A 187 -1.95 -53.93 9.88
CA SER A 187 -2.91 -54.56 10.79
C SER A 187 -4.04 -53.62 11.21
N ALA A 188 -4.15 -52.46 10.58
CA ALA A 188 -5.13 -51.42 10.84
C ALA A 188 -5.71 -50.96 9.48
N PHE A 189 -5.95 -49.66 9.31
CA PHE A 189 -6.33 -49.11 8.00
C PHE A 189 -5.11 -49.07 7.09
N ASN A 190 -5.09 -49.94 6.08
CA ASN A 190 -3.95 -50.09 5.19
C ASN A 190 -4.04 -49.11 4.01
N LEU A 191 -3.75 -47.84 4.27
CA LEU A 191 -3.46 -46.86 3.23
C LEU A 191 -1.99 -47.04 2.83
N GLN A 192 -1.69 -47.24 1.55
CA GLN A 192 -0.32 -47.47 1.11
C GLN A 192 0.59 -46.30 1.53
N THR A 193 1.54 -46.56 2.43
CA THR A 193 2.42 -45.52 3.01
C THR A 193 3.69 -45.30 2.19
N ALA A 194 3.98 -46.18 1.23
CA ALA A 194 5.08 -46.04 0.29
C ALA A 194 4.48 -45.83 -1.10
N SER A 195 4.62 -44.61 -1.64
CA SER A 195 4.24 -44.15 -3.00
C SER A 195 3.77 -45.32 -3.90
N PRO A 196 2.46 -45.53 -3.99
CA PRO A 196 1.48 -44.63 -4.59
C PRO A 196 0.55 -43.92 -3.58
N PHE A 197 -0.19 -42.93 -4.09
CA PHE A 197 -1.30 -42.25 -3.42
C PHE A 197 -2.40 -43.25 -3.01
N PHE A 198 -3.35 -42.82 -2.18
CA PHE A 198 -4.66 -43.46 -1.98
C PHE A 198 -5.75 -42.51 -2.45
N GLY A 199 -6.88 -43.02 -2.95
CA GLY A 199 -8.03 -42.22 -3.30
C GLY A 199 -8.89 -41.93 -2.06
N ILE A 200 -9.28 -40.68 -1.84
CA ILE A 200 -10.23 -40.28 -0.79
C ILE A 200 -11.32 -39.37 -1.31
N GLY A 201 -12.53 -39.58 -0.84
CA GLY A 201 -13.65 -38.67 -1.06
C GLY A 201 -14.74 -38.91 -0.05
N GLY A 202 -15.78 -38.08 -0.04
CA GLY A 202 -16.84 -38.23 0.91
C GLY A 202 -18.05 -37.35 0.66
N TYR A 203 -19.06 -37.62 1.48
CA TYR A 203 -20.29 -36.86 1.55
C TYR A 203 -20.55 -36.38 2.97
N VAL A 204 -21.15 -35.20 3.09
CA VAL A 204 -21.82 -34.73 4.29
C VAL A 204 -23.28 -34.59 3.94
N PHE A 205 -24.13 -35.42 4.53
CA PHE A 205 -25.58 -35.25 4.48
C PHE A 205 -26.00 -34.41 5.68
N ILE A 206 -26.69 -33.31 5.38
CA ILE A 206 -27.15 -32.32 6.35
C ILE A 206 -28.68 -32.35 6.34
N ASP A 207 -29.29 -32.67 7.47
CA ASP A 207 -30.73 -32.87 7.59
C ASP A 207 -31.49 -31.53 7.64
N ASP A 208 -32.52 -31.37 6.80
CA ASP A 208 -33.37 -30.18 6.81
C ASP A 208 -34.66 -30.46 7.61
N GLY A 209 -34.51 -30.53 8.92
CA GLY A 209 -35.59 -30.67 9.90
C GLY A 209 -35.86 -32.12 10.30
N HIS A 210 -35.73 -32.40 11.59
CA HIS A 210 -35.74 -33.74 12.15
C HIS A 210 -37.09 -34.52 11.99
N GLU A 211 -37.00 -35.84 11.77
CA GLU A 211 -38.12 -36.82 11.70
C GLU A 211 -39.19 -36.53 10.63
N GLN A 212 -38.79 -36.15 9.42
CA GLN A 212 -39.71 -35.95 8.30
C GLN A 212 -39.89 -37.22 7.46
N ALA A 213 -41.07 -37.38 6.85
CA ALA A 213 -41.37 -38.51 5.96
C ALA A 213 -41.84 -38.01 4.57
N PRO A 214 -41.00 -38.08 3.51
CA PRO A 214 -39.62 -38.56 3.51
C PRO A 214 -38.67 -37.59 4.24
N GLN A 215 -37.54 -38.10 4.70
CA GLN A 215 -36.48 -37.25 5.22
C GLN A 215 -35.99 -36.35 4.07
N VAL A 216 -35.74 -35.08 4.38
CA VAL A 216 -35.27 -34.08 3.42
C VAL A 216 -34.02 -33.43 3.96
N GLY A 217 -33.08 -33.09 3.08
CA GLY A 217 -31.79 -32.55 3.46
C GLY A 217 -30.92 -32.26 2.25
N GLN A 218 -29.68 -31.90 2.53
CA GLN A 218 -28.70 -31.46 1.56
C GLN A 218 -27.47 -32.37 1.62
N VAL A 219 -27.05 -32.87 0.45
CA VAL A 219 -25.77 -33.58 0.34
C VAL A 219 -24.71 -32.62 -0.16
N ARG A 220 -23.63 -32.50 0.60
CA ARG A 220 -22.37 -31.87 0.19
C ARG A 220 -21.37 -32.96 -0.15
N LYS A 221 -20.60 -32.79 -1.22
CA LYS A 221 -19.65 -33.80 -1.73
C LYS A 221 -18.25 -33.23 -1.91
N TRP A 222 -17.23 -34.04 -1.62
CA TRP A 222 -15.84 -33.67 -1.82
C TRP A 222 -15.03 -34.90 -2.26
N PRO A 223 -14.11 -34.78 -3.24
CA PRO A 223 -13.85 -33.60 -4.06
C PRO A 223 -15.00 -33.29 -5.03
N GLY A 224 -14.95 -32.11 -5.67
CA GLY A 224 -15.96 -31.69 -6.65
C GLY A 224 -16.04 -32.57 -7.91
N SER A 225 -15.05 -33.44 -8.15
CA SER A 225 -15.04 -34.43 -9.24
C SER A 225 -16.05 -35.56 -9.06
N ILE A 226 -16.52 -35.82 -7.82
CA ILE A 226 -17.56 -36.82 -7.58
C ILE A 226 -18.82 -36.39 -8.32
N THR A 227 -19.28 -37.20 -9.27
CA THR A 227 -20.47 -36.90 -10.07
C THR A 227 -21.73 -37.46 -9.44
N ALA A 228 -21.59 -38.55 -8.68
CA ALA A 228 -22.67 -39.14 -7.90
C ALA A 228 -23.29 -38.11 -6.95
N SER A 229 -24.61 -38.09 -6.90
CA SER A 229 -25.41 -37.29 -5.99
C SER A 229 -26.39 -38.24 -5.31
N PRO A 230 -26.21 -38.55 -4.02
CA PRO A 230 -27.15 -39.37 -3.29
C PRO A 230 -28.57 -38.78 -3.36
N GLY A 231 -29.55 -39.66 -3.53
CA GLY A 231 -30.95 -39.27 -3.51
C GLY A 231 -31.39 -38.97 -2.08
N VAL A 232 -31.93 -37.78 -1.86
CA VAL A 232 -32.45 -37.31 -0.56
C VAL A 232 -33.57 -38.20 -0.01
N SER A 233 -34.29 -38.93 -0.88
CA SER A 233 -35.44 -39.77 -0.52
C SER A 233 -35.13 -41.25 -0.28
N ALA A 234 -33.85 -41.65 -0.21
CA ALA A 234 -33.50 -43.03 0.10
C ALA A 234 -33.61 -43.26 1.61
N ILE A 235 -34.04 -44.45 2.02
CA ILE A 235 -33.96 -44.96 3.41
C ILE A 235 -32.50 -44.95 3.92
N ASP A 236 -31.54 -44.67 3.03
CA ASP A 236 -30.14 -44.46 3.31
C ASP A 236 -29.55 -43.30 2.46
N PRO A 237 -29.74 -42.03 2.86
CA PRO A 237 -29.42 -40.86 2.03
C PRO A 237 -27.91 -40.57 1.86
N ALA A 238 -27.02 -41.34 2.51
CA ALA A 238 -25.57 -41.11 2.49
C ALA A 238 -24.76 -42.19 1.73
N PHE A 239 -25.40 -43.18 1.09
CA PHE A 239 -24.70 -44.32 0.50
C PHE A 239 -24.77 -44.40 -1.04
N SER A 240 -24.55 -43.27 -1.72
CA SER A 240 -24.31 -43.30 -3.18
C SER A 240 -22.82 -43.53 -3.44
N GLN A 241 -22.48 -44.71 -3.92
CA GLN A 241 -21.10 -45.07 -4.26
C GLN A 241 -20.53 -44.10 -5.31
N PRO A 242 -19.53 -43.25 -4.97
CA PRO A 242 -18.80 -42.47 -5.97
C PRO A 242 -17.96 -43.42 -6.83
N ASN A 243 -17.61 -43.05 -8.07
CA ASN A 243 -16.64 -43.85 -8.81
C ASN A 243 -15.26 -43.71 -8.15
N ALA A 244 -14.50 -44.80 -8.02
CA ALA A 244 -13.16 -44.75 -7.42
C ALA A 244 -12.23 -43.76 -8.14
N SER A 245 -12.36 -43.66 -9.47
CA SER A 245 -11.61 -42.69 -10.30
C SER A 245 -12.03 -41.22 -10.11
N GLU A 246 -13.09 -40.94 -9.36
CA GLU A 246 -13.54 -39.58 -9.05
C GLU A 246 -13.03 -39.10 -7.68
N LEU A 247 -12.41 -39.98 -6.89
CA LEU A 247 -11.81 -39.65 -5.61
C LEU A 247 -10.57 -38.77 -5.79
N ALA A 248 -10.19 -38.06 -4.74
CA ALA A 248 -9.00 -37.23 -4.73
C ALA A 248 -7.75 -38.09 -4.43
N ASP A 249 -6.66 -37.84 -5.15
CA ASP A 249 -5.39 -38.51 -4.91
C ASP A 249 -4.71 -37.90 -3.67
N ALA A 250 -4.58 -38.67 -2.60
CA ALA A 250 -3.96 -38.23 -1.34
C ALA A 250 -2.69 -39.04 -1.03
N SER A 251 -1.70 -38.41 -0.39
CA SER A 251 -0.45 -39.07 0.01
C SER A 251 -0.09 -38.69 1.44
N LEU A 252 0.17 -39.72 2.26
CA LEU A 252 0.69 -39.54 3.63
C LEU A 252 2.18 -39.15 3.66
N ALA A 253 2.85 -39.15 2.51
CA ALA A 253 4.25 -38.80 2.36
C ALA A 253 4.47 -37.44 1.67
N ASP A 254 3.41 -36.79 1.16
CA ASP A 254 3.53 -35.47 0.54
C ASP A 254 3.55 -34.36 1.59
N VAL A 255 4.43 -33.38 1.38
CA VAL A 255 4.59 -32.22 2.25
C VAL A 255 3.74 -31.07 1.68
N CYS A 256 2.97 -30.42 2.56
CA CYS A 256 2.18 -29.24 2.22
C CYS A 256 2.90 -27.93 2.56
N PHE A 257 2.59 -26.88 1.80
CA PHE A 257 3.19 -25.56 1.93
C PHE A 257 2.10 -24.51 1.89
N ASP A 258 2.25 -23.47 2.70
CA ASP A 258 1.42 -22.29 2.65
C ASP A 258 2.01 -21.33 1.62
N VAL A 259 1.28 -21.04 0.54
CA VAL A 259 1.75 -20.19 -0.56
C VAL A 259 1.26 -18.76 -0.36
N ASN A 260 2.01 -17.94 0.37
CA ASN A 260 1.51 -16.66 0.87
C ASN A 260 2.37 -15.44 0.51
N PHE A 261 1.88 -14.25 0.88
CA PHE A 261 2.58 -12.97 0.70
C PHE A 261 3.44 -12.53 1.90
N THR A 262 3.98 -13.45 2.73
CA THR A 262 4.70 -13.10 3.97
C THR A 262 6.07 -12.42 3.78
N ALA A 263 6.53 -12.25 2.54
CA ALA A 263 7.80 -11.57 2.26
C ALA A 263 7.82 -10.12 2.81
N ALA A 264 8.96 -9.67 3.33
CA ALA A 264 9.14 -8.26 3.69
C ALA A 264 9.11 -7.40 2.42
N ASN A 265 7.98 -6.74 2.17
CA ASN A 265 7.63 -6.02 0.93
C ASN A 265 7.30 -6.97 -0.25
N PRO A 266 6.14 -7.64 -0.21
CA PRO A 266 5.70 -8.53 -1.28
C PRO A 266 5.37 -7.78 -2.57
N TRP A 267 5.32 -6.45 -2.52
CA TRP A 267 4.93 -5.58 -3.62
C TRP A 267 6.03 -4.59 -3.98
N ARG A 268 6.38 -4.53 -5.27
CA ARG A 268 7.31 -3.53 -5.80
C ARG A 268 6.77 -2.92 -7.09
N VAL A 269 6.85 -1.59 -7.19
CA VAL A 269 6.55 -0.83 -8.41
C VAL A 269 7.87 -0.24 -8.91
N ASN A 270 8.22 -0.50 -10.18
CA ASN A 270 9.43 0.02 -10.82
C ASN A 270 10.72 -0.26 -10.01
N SER A 271 10.83 -1.46 -9.43
CA SER A 271 11.93 -1.89 -8.56
C SER A 271 12.01 -1.18 -7.20
N MET A 272 11.04 -0.38 -6.81
CA MET A 272 10.94 0.21 -5.48
C MET A 272 9.92 -0.56 -4.64
N ALA A 273 10.23 -0.79 -3.36
CA ALA A 273 9.25 -1.35 -2.43
C ALA A 273 8.06 -0.39 -2.34
N ALA A 274 6.86 -0.91 -2.56
CA ALA A 274 5.64 -0.11 -2.63
C ALA A 274 4.68 -0.54 -1.52
N ALA A 275 3.91 0.43 -1.01
CA ALA A 275 2.89 0.25 0.02
C ALA A 275 1.57 0.92 -0.39
N ALA A 276 0.58 0.96 0.49
CA ALA A 276 -0.59 1.81 0.26
C ALA A 276 -0.15 3.28 0.18
N PHE A 277 -0.77 4.06 -0.71
CA PHE A 277 -0.43 5.47 -1.00
C PHE A 277 0.95 5.65 -1.64
N ASP A 278 1.50 4.60 -2.24
CA ASP A 278 2.76 4.67 -2.95
C ASP A 278 2.61 5.40 -4.28
N ALA A 279 3.50 6.35 -4.55
CA ALA A 279 3.42 7.25 -5.71
C ALA A 279 4.47 6.92 -6.78
N HIS A 280 4.91 5.66 -6.92
CA HIS A 280 5.96 5.28 -7.89
C HIS A 280 5.45 4.89 -9.28
N ILE A 281 4.14 5.03 -9.55
CA ILE A 281 3.57 4.72 -10.88
C ILE A 281 3.74 5.91 -11.81
N ASP A 282 4.48 5.73 -12.90
CA ASP A 282 4.62 6.74 -13.94
C ASP A 282 3.46 6.61 -14.95
N ARG A 283 2.75 7.72 -15.19
CA ARG A 283 1.56 7.73 -16.06
C ARG A 283 1.88 7.53 -17.54
N ASN A 284 3.06 7.90 -18.00
CA ASN A 284 3.34 8.03 -19.44
C ASN A 284 4.27 6.95 -19.99
N VAL A 285 4.60 5.94 -19.18
CA VAL A 285 5.52 4.86 -19.57
C VAL A 285 5.02 3.50 -19.06
N PRO A 286 5.56 2.39 -19.58
CA PRO A 286 5.36 1.07 -19.01
C PRO A 286 5.90 0.98 -17.58
N ASN A 287 5.06 0.49 -16.67
CA ASN A 287 5.40 0.24 -15.27
C ASN A 287 5.55 -1.25 -15.00
N ASN A 288 6.52 -1.60 -14.17
CA ASN A 288 6.77 -2.98 -13.75
C ASN A 288 6.26 -3.20 -12.32
N PHE A 289 5.32 -4.12 -12.20
CA PHE A 289 4.70 -4.56 -10.96
C PHE A 289 5.28 -5.93 -10.59
N THR A 290 6.12 -5.98 -9.57
CA THR A 290 6.74 -7.23 -9.12
C THR A 290 6.08 -7.69 -7.83
N VAL A 291 5.50 -8.88 -7.89
CA VAL A 291 4.84 -9.57 -6.80
C VAL A 291 5.78 -10.63 -6.27
N THR A 292 6.04 -10.63 -4.97
CA THR A 292 6.87 -11.63 -4.28
C THR A 292 6.01 -12.37 -3.26
N PHE A 293 6.04 -13.68 -3.34
CA PHE A 293 5.32 -14.60 -2.46
C PHE A 293 6.28 -15.72 -2.03
N TYR A 294 5.86 -16.55 -1.09
CA TYR A 294 6.71 -17.51 -0.41
C TYR A 294 6.02 -18.86 -0.29
N PHE A 295 6.79 -19.94 -0.42
CA PHE A 295 6.34 -21.30 -0.17
C PHE A 295 6.72 -21.70 1.26
N ALA A 296 5.89 -21.37 2.25
CA ALA A 296 6.15 -21.66 3.65
C ALA A 296 5.86 -23.13 3.97
N GLY A 297 6.90 -23.92 4.24
CA GLY A 297 6.71 -25.33 4.60
C GLY A 297 7.59 -25.82 5.72
N PRO A 298 7.38 -27.07 6.16
CA PRO A 298 8.01 -27.63 7.35
C PRO A 298 9.50 -27.90 7.14
N GLY A 299 10.35 -26.87 7.26
CA GLY A 299 11.81 -26.97 7.43
C GLY A 299 12.64 -27.65 6.32
N VAL A 300 12.01 -28.32 5.34
CA VAL A 300 12.70 -28.97 4.22
C VAL A 300 13.09 -27.91 3.21
N THR A 301 14.35 -27.92 2.78
CA THR A 301 14.85 -27.10 1.68
C THR A 301 15.18 -28.03 0.52
N GLY A 302 14.64 -27.76 -0.66
CA GLY A 302 14.88 -28.62 -1.82
C GLY A 302 13.99 -28.30 -3.01
N PRO A 303 14.27 -28.90 -4.17
CA PRO A 303 13.43 -28.75 -5.34
C PRO A 303 12.16 -29.57 -5.21
N LEU A 304 11.02 -28.89 -5.26
CA LEU A 304 9.71 -29.52 -5.29
C LEU A 304 8.84 -28.68 -6.21
N ALA A 305 8.32 -29.29 -7.27
CA ALA A 305 7.43 -28.61 -8.21
C ALA A 305 6.11 -28.30 -7.51
N ASN A 306 5.72 -27.03 -7.52
CA ASN A 306 4.41 -26.57 -7.10
C ASN A 306 3.89 -25.58 -8.14
N GLN A 307 3.19 -26.12 -9.13
CA GLN A 307 2.60 -25.31 -10.19
C GLN A 307 1.39 -24.55 -9.65
N GLY A 308 1.29 -23.27 -9.97
CA GLY A 308 0.13 -22.43 -9.64
C GLY A 308 0.03 -21.20 -10.52
N THR A 309 -0.93 -20.33 -10.21
CA THR A 309 -1.22 -19.11 -10.97
C THR A 309 -1.09 -17.89 -10.07
N VAL A 310 -0.33 -16.90 -10.53
CA VAL A 310 -0.25 -15.57 -9.90
C VAL A 310 -1.01 -14.58 -10.78
N THR A 311 -1.96 -13.87 -10.19
CA THR A 311 -2.80 -12.89 -10.89
C THR A 311 -2.59 -11.50 -10.29
N LEU A 312 -2.42 -10.49 -11.16
CA LEU A 312 -2.46 -9.08 -10.82
C LEU A 312 -3.71 -8.45 -11.43
N GLY A 313 -4.56 -7.87 -10.58
CA GLY A 313 -5.67 -7.01 -10.94
C GLY A 313 -5.34 -5.55 -10.63
N LEU A 314 -5.57 -4.64 -11.58
CA LEU A 314 -5.43 -3.20 -11.43
C LEU A 314 -6.79 -2.53 -11.68
N THR A 315 -7.33 -1.84 -10.69
CA THR A 315 -8.60 -1.12 -10.76
C THR A 315 -8.35 0.38 -10.75
N PRO A 316 -8.73 1.13 -11.80
CA PRO A 316 -8.48 2.56 -11.88
C PRO A 316 -9.54 3.36 -11.10
N TYR A 317 -9.13 4.48 -10.52
CA TYR A 317 -10.01 5.46 -9.90
C TYR A 317 -9.67 6.87 -10.40
N GLY A 318 -10.68 7.57 -10.92
CA GLY A 318 -10.56 8.94 -11.42
C GLY A 318 -11.48 9.92 -10.70
N ASN A 319 -11.66 11.12 -11.28
CA ASN A 319 -12.51 12.18 -10.72
C ASN A 319 -14.01 11.84 -10.70
N ILE A 320 -14.44 10.86 -11.51
CA ILE A 320 -15.82 10.41 -11.60
C ILE A 320 -15.91 9.03 -10.95
N LEU A 321 -16.38 9.00 -9.70
CA LEU A 321 -16.48 7.76 -8.90
C LEU A 321 -17.72 6.90 -9.24
N THR A 322 -18.57 7.34 -10.17
CA THR A 322 -19.91 6.78 -10.38
C THR A 322 -20.06 5.84 -11.58
N GLY A 323 -18.95 5.31 -12.13
CA GLY A 323 -18.96 4.33 -13.23
C GLY A 323 -18.68 2.88 -12.79
N SER A 324 -19.07 1.92 -13.63
CA SER A 324 -18.65 0.51 -13.49
C SER A 324 -17.11 0.44 -13.46
N GLN A 325 -16.55 0.00 -12.34
CA GLN A 325 -15.10 -0.11 -12.19
C GLN A 325 -14.60 -1.31 -12.99
N TYR A 326 -13.80 -1.04 -14.03
CA TYR A 326 -13.23 -2.08 -14.87
C TYR A 326 -11.82 -2.42 -14.40
N THR A 327 -11.67 -3.56 -13.72
CA THR A 327 -10.37 -4.10 -13.35
C THR A 327 -9.68 -4.69 -14.57
N TRP A 328 -8.45 -4.27 -14.83
CA TRP A 328 -7.55 -4.98 -15.74
C TRP A 328 -6.90 -6.13 -14.98
N GLU A 329 -6.96 -7.35 -15.51
CA GLU A 329 -6.35 -8.52 -14.87
C GLU A 329 -5.35 -9.20 -15.81
N LYS A 330 -4.25 -9.67 -15.24
CA LYS A 330 -3.27 -10.51 -15.93
C LYS A 330 -2.79 -11.62 -15.04
N SER A 331 -2.77 -12.84 -15.56
CA SER A 331 -2.33 -14.04 -14.85
C SER A 331 -1.10 -14.65 -15.49
N THR A 332 -0.23 -15.22 -14.67
CA THR A 332 0.95 -15.99 -15.11
C THR A 332 0.96 -17.32 -14.37
N VAL A 333 1.08 -18.41 -15.13
CA VAL A 333 1.32 -19.74 -14.55
C VAL A 333 2.80 -19.85 -14.20
N ILE A 334 3.08 -20.28 -12.98
CA ILE A 334 4.44 -20.51 -12.51
C ILE A 334 4.60 -21.98 -12.10
N ASP A 335 5.79 -22.50 -12.31
CA ASP A 335 6.23 -23.74 -11.68
C ASP A 335 7.37 -23.37 -10.74
N ALA A 336 7.03 -23.22 -9.47
CA ALA A 336 8.02 -22.88 -8.47
C ALA A 336 8.71 -24.15 -8.01
N GLY A 337 10.01 -24.21 -8.27
CA GLY A 337 10.82 -25.39 -8.01
C GLY A 337 11.64 -25.32 -6.73
N THR A 338 11.36 -24.42 -5.77
CA THR A 338 12.12 -24.36 -4.50
C THR A 338 11.24 -23.91 -3.35
N VAL A 339 11.10 -24.78 -2.36
CA VAL A 339 10.34 -24.52 -1.13
C VAL A 339 11.15 -23.69 -0.13
N ASN A 340 10.47 -22.97 0.76
CA ASN A 340 11.09 -22.05 1.72
C ASN A 340 12.00 -20.99 1.04
N ALA A 341 11.61 -20.55 -0.15
CA ALA A 341 12.28 -19.50 -0.91
C ALA A 341 11.27 -18.49 -1.45
N ALA A 342 11.66 -17.21 -1.43
CA ALA A 342 10.86 -16.15 -2.03
C ALA A 342 10.89 -16.31 -3.56
N THR A 343 9.71 -16.29 -4.16
CA THR A 343 9.54 -16.33 -5.62
C THR A 343 8.88 -15.05 -6.09
N SER A 344 9.37 -14.49 -7.19
CA SER A 344 8.88 -13.22 -7.73
C SER A 344 8.34 -13.38 -9.14
N VAL A 345 7.22 -12.71 -9.43
CA VAL A 345 6.63 -12.58 -10.76
C VAL A 345 6.51 -11.10 -11.10
N THR A 346 6.95 -10.71 -12.30
CA THR A 346 6.84 -9.33 -12.78
C THR A 346 5.79 -9.22 -13.87
N PHE A 347 4.84 -8.31 -13.66
CA PHE A 347 3.84 -7.89 -14.64
C PHE A 347 4.21 -6.50 -15.17
N THR A 348 3.96 -6.25 -16.44
CA THR A 348 4.14 -4.93 -17.05
C THR A 348 2.80 -4.40 -17.52
N PHE A 349 2.50 -3.15 -17.19
CA PHE A 349 1.32 -2.42 -17.66
C PHE A 349 1.72 -1.02 -18.10
N ASP A 350 1.19 -0.56 -19.24
CA ASP A 350 1.48 0.75 -19.83
C ASP A 350 0.31 1.71 -19.62
N PHE A 351 0.47 2.65 -18.70
CA PHE A 351 -0.55 3.68 -18.43
C PHE A 351 -0.59 4.77 -19.50
N GLY A 352 0.42 4.85 -20.38
CA GLY A 352 0.40 5.71 -21.56
C GLY A 352 -0.53 5.19 -22.67
N ASN A 353 -0.92 3.92 -22.60
CA ASN A 353 -1.84 3.27 -23.53
C ASN A 353 -2.82 2.34 -22.78
N PRO A 354 -3.69 2.90 -21.91
CA PRO A 354 -4.60 2.10 -21.11
C PRO A 354 -5.70 1.47 -21.99
N PRO A 355 -6.38 0.41 -21.51
CA PRO A 355 -7.54 -0.17 -22.17
C PRO A 355 -8.59 0.90 -22.54
N ALA A 356 -9.24 0.75 -23.70
CA ALA A 356 -10.19 1.76 -24.20
C ALA A 356 -11.32 2.08 -23.22
N ASN A 357 -11.78 1.09 -22.44
CA ASN A 357 -12.79 1.26 -21.40
C ASN A 357 -12.32 2.03 -20.16
N TRP A 358 -11.03 2.38 -20.06
CA TRP A 358 -10.51 3.25 -18.99
C TRP A 358 -10.58 4.73 -19.37
N SER A 359 -10.90 5.09 -20.62
CA SER A 359 -11.05 6.50 -21.03
C SER A 359 -12.17 7.22 -20.28
N ASP A 360 -13.17 6.48 -19.82
CA ASP A 360 -14.36 7.01 -19.17
C ASP A 360 -14.06 7.60 -17.77
N PHE A 361 -12.94 7.21 -17.15
CA PHE A 361 -12.50 7.78 -15.87
C PHE A 361 -11.84 9.16 -16.02
N GLY A 362 -11.61 9.62 -17.25
CA GLY A 362 -10.86 10.84 -17.54
C GLY A 362 -9.43 10.74 -16.99
N GLN A 363 -9.08 11.63 -16.08
CA GLN A 363 -7.79 11.57 -15.38
C GLN A 363 -7.87 10.52 -14.25
N ILE A 364 -7.22 9.38 -14.44
CA ILE A 364 -7.04 8.37 -13.39
C ILE A 364 -6.12 8.97 -12.32
N ASN A 365 -6.53 9.05 -11.06
CA ASN A 365 -5.74 9.66 -9.98
C ASN A 365 -4.91 8.63 -9.22
N PHE A 366 -5.46 7.42 -9.05
CA PHE A 366 -4.80 6.31 -8.40
C PHE A 366 -5.35 4.99 -8.93
N ILE A 367 -4.68 3.89 -8.60
CA ILE A 367 -5.15 2.53 -8.85
C ILE A 367 -5.16 1.71 -7.57
N CYS A 368 -6.12 0.81 -7.43
CA CYS A 368 -6.03 -0.27 -6.46
C CYS A 368 -5.45 -1.51 -7.14
N ALA A 369 -4.49 -2.16 -6.50
CA ALA A 369 -3.87 -3.38 -7.00
C ALA A 369 -4.30 -4.56 -6.13
N THR A 370 -4.86 -5.60 -6.74
CA THR A 370 -5.21 -6.86 -6.08
C THR A 370 -4.35 -7.96 -6.65
N MET A 371 -3.61 -8.66 -5.80
CA MET A 371 -2.80 -9.81 -6.19
C MET A 371 -3.46 -11.08 -5.64
N ARG A 372 -3.50 -12.14 -6.45
CA ARG A 372 -4.08 -13.43 -6.06
C ARG A 372 -3.17 -14.59 -6.44
N LEU A 373 -3.04 -15.54 -5.53
CA LEU A 373 -2.40 -16.83 -5.69
C LEU A 373 -3.52 -17.87 -5.83
N SER A 374 -3.47 -18.71 -6.86
CA SER A 374 -4.53 -19.71 -7.07
C SER A 374 -4.01 -20.94 -7.81
N ASN A 375 -4.74 -22.04 -7.70
CA ASN A 375 -4.44 -23.30 -8.38
C ASN A 375 -3.04 -23.86 -8.06
N PHE A 376 -2.49 -23.55 -6.88
CA PHE A 376 -1.25 -24.18 -6.43
C PHE A 376 -1.53 -25.60 -5.97
N GLN A 377 -0.83 -26.58 -6.55
CA GLN A 377 -1.09 -28.01 -6.33
C GLN A 377 -0.85 -28.48 -4.88
N ARG A 378 0.04 -27.78 -4.15
CA ARG A 378 0.48 -28.16 -2.80
C ARG A 378 0.25 -27.06 -1.77
N ASP A 379 -0.68 -26.15 -2.07
CA ASP A 379 -1.03 -25.04 -1.20
C ASP A 379 -2.06 -25.45 -0.15
N ASP A 380 -1.71 -25.29 1.12
CA ASP A 380 -2.51 -25.68 2.28
C ASP A 380 -2.99 -24.51 3.13
N ASP A 381 -3.10 -23.30 2.56
CA ASP A 381 -3.87 -22.19 3.14
C ASP A 381 -4.27 -21.20 2.05
N ASP A 382 -5.53 -21.24 1.60
CA ASP A 382 -6.02 -20.29 0.59
C ASP A 382 -6.52 -18.95 1.17
N THR A 383 -6.58 -18.83 2.50
CA THR A 383 -7.14 -17.65 3.17
C THR A 383 -6.22 -16.44 3.10
N ASN A 384 -4.93 -16.67 2.87
CA ASN A 384 -3.89 -15.64 2.81
C ASN A 384 -3.36 -15.40 1.37
N ASN A 385 -3.99 -16.04 0.39
CA ASN A 385 -3.62 -16.01 -1.03
C ASN A 385 -3.98 -14.73 -1.77
N SER A 386 -4.48 -13.72 -1.07
CA SER A 386 -4.85 -12.45 -1.66
C SER A 386 -4.20 -11.29 -0.92
N LEU A 387 -3.54 -10.41 -1.67
CA LEU A 387 -3.00 -9.17 -1.16
C LEU A 387 -3.65 -8.01 -1.91
N SER A 388 -4.33 -7.13 -1.17
CA SER A 388 -4.93 -5.91 -1.72
C SER A 388 -4.14 -4.69 -1.28
N VAL A 389 -3.61 -3.94 -2.24
CA VAL A 389 -2.89 -2.68 -2.02
C VAL A 389 -3.74 -1.54 -2.54
N ASN A 390 -4.29 -0.79 -1.60
CA ASN A 390 -5.17 0.34 -1.90
C ASN A 390 -4.37 1.61 -2.20
N HIS A 391 -4.87 2.40 -3.16
CA HIS A 391 -4.35 3.72 -3.50
C HIS A 391 -2.86 3.73 -3.90
N ASN A 392 -2.49 3.08 -5.00
CA ASN A 392 -1.21 3.36 -5.65
C ASN A 392 -1.41 4.60 -6.52
N GLU A 393 -0.78 5.69 -6.14
CA GLU A 393 -0.92 6.99 -6.79
C GLU A 393 0.02 7.09 -7.98
N PHE A 394 -0.38 7.87 -8.97
CA PHE A 394 0.53 8.22 -10.06
C PHE A 394 1.50 9.29 -9.57
N THR A 395 2.79 9.13 -9.84
CA THR A 395 3.74 10.25 -9.77
C THR A 395 3.30 11.27 -10.82
N THR A 396 2.73 12.39 -10.40
CA THR A 396 2.19 13.39 -11.34
C THR A 396 3.11 14.59 -11.54
N SER A 397 3.94 14.95 -10.55
CA SER A 397 5.09 15.84 -10.72
C SER A 397 6.18 15.55 -9.68
N GLU A 398 7.44 15.53 -10.10
CA GLU A 398 8.62 15.56 -9.22
C GLU A 398 9.43 16.80 -9.60
N PHE A 399 9.41 17.81 -8.74
CA PHE A 399 10.19 19.02 -8.94
C PHE A 399 11.26 19.11 -7.86
N THR A 400 12.53 19.06 -8.24
CA THR A 400 13.65 19.25 -7.31
C THR A 400 14.31 20.60 -7.52
N GLN A 401 14.34 21.42 -6.48
CA GLN A 401 15.08 22.67 -6.47
C GLN A 401 16.23 22.63 -5.45
N PRO A 402 17.48 22.87 -5.88
CA PRO A 402 18.60 22.94 -4.96
C PRO A 402 18.61 24.27 -4.20
N ILE A 403 18.85 24.21 -2.89
CA ILE A 403 19.19 25.35 -2.04
C ILE A 403 20.66 25.21 -1.64
N PHE A 404 21.46 26.25 -1.86
CA PHE A 404 22.84 26.29 -1.42
C PHE A 404 22.94 26.99 -0.06
N ILE A 405 23.43 26.28 0.95
CA ILE A 405 23.57 26.75 2.33
C ILE A 405 25.05 26.89 2.66
N THR A 406 25.43 28.00 3.29
CA THR A 406 26.82 28.27 3.71
C THR A 406 26.89 28.89 5.11
N ALA A 407 27.98 28.60 5.82
CA ALA A 407 28.29 29.18 7.13
C ALA A 407 29.16 30.46 7.06
N ALA A 408 29.36 31.02 5.86
CA ALA A 408 30.21 32.20 5.68
C ALA A 408 29.72 33.44 6.47
N GLY A 409 28.41 33.55 6.72
CA GLY A 409 27.81 34.65 7.48
C GLY A 409 27.86 34.51 9.01
N VAL A 410 28.41 33.43 9.56
CA VAL A 410 28.46 33.20 11.02
C VAL A 410 29.63 34.00 11.63
N PRO A 411 29.38 34.98 12.52
CA PRO A 411 30.44 35.80 13.09
C PRO A 411 31.45 34.99 13.91
N GLY A 412 32.74 35.30 13.74
CA GLY A 412 33.81 34.71 14.57
C GLY A 412 34.17 33.25 14.26
N LEU A 413 33.54 32.63 13.26
CA LEU A 413 33.87 31.26 12.84
C LEU A 413 35.26 31.25 12.14
N ARG A 414 36.09 30.23 12.41
CA ARG A 414 37.46 30.12 11.85
C ARG A 414 37.49 29.22 10.61
N PRO A 415 38.39 29.45 9.63
CA PRO A 415 38.37 28.65 8.41
C PRO A 415 38.53 27.16 8.70
N GLY A 416 37.60 26.34 8.21
CA GLY A 416 37.58 24.89 8.45
C GLY A 416 36.94 24.45 9.77
N SER A 417 36.60 25.35 10.70
CA SER A 417 35.85 24.95 11.92
C SER A 417 34.41 24.58 11.57
N SER A 418 33.89 23.53 12.20
CA SER A 418 32.50 23.11 12.09
C SER A 418 31.58 23.95 12.98
N THR A 419 30.38 24.20 12.50
CA THR A 419 29.26 24.79 13.25
C THR A 419 27.97 24.07 12.87
N THR A 420 26.87 24.41 13.54
CA THR A 420 25.53 23.93 13.22
C THR A 420 24.68 25.13 12.81
N ILE A 421 24.12 25.07 11.61
CA ILE A 421 23.08 26.00 11.16
C ILE A 421 21.73 25.40 11.51
N LEU A 422 20.82 26.23 12.01
CA LEU A 422 19.41 25.88 12.19
C LEU A 422 18.65 26.28 10.93
N LEU A 423 17.86 25.35 10.40
CA LEU A 423 16.93 25.57 9.30
C LEU A 423 15.51 25.61 9.86
N ARG A 424 14.72 26.60 9.47
CA ARG A 424 13.30 26.65 9.75
C ARG A 424 12.53 26.61 8.45
N THR A 425 11.62 25.66 8.32
CA THR A 425 10.66 25.61 7.22
C THR A 425 9.37 26.29 7.63
N GLU A 426 8.88 27.22 6.84
CA GLU A 426 7.51 27.76 6.98
C GLU A 426 6.76 27.59 5.67
N LEU A 427 5.69 26.82 5.72
CA LEU A 427 4.74 26.71 4.62
C LEU A 427 3.88 27.97 4.57
N LYS A 428 3.65 28.48 3.36
CA LYS A 428 2.72 29.58 3.10
C LYS A 428 1.78 29.17 1.97
N ASN A 429 0.54 29.63 2.05
CA ASN A 429 -0.51 29.41 1.05
C ASN A 429 -0.91 27.93 0.85
N GLU A 430 -0.71 27.06 1.84
CA GLU A 430 -1.56 25.86 1.90
C GLU A 430 -2.97 26.36 2.14
N GLY A 431 -3.76 26.45 1.07
CA GLY A 431 -5.18 26.67 1.19
C GLY A 431 -5.68 25.66 2.21
N VAL A 432 -6.36 26.12 3.26
CA VAL A 432 -7.20 25.24 4.07
C VAL A 432 -8.11 24.59 3.03
N ARG A 433 -7.79 23.35 2.60
CA ARG A 433 -8.63 22.60 1.67
C ARG A 433 -9.98 22.57 2.35
N ALA A 434 -10.89 23.39 1.84
CA ALA A 434 -12.14 23.73 2.49
C ALA A 434 -13.04 22.50 2.45
N GLY A 435 -12.90 21.67 3.49
CA GLY A 435 -13.73 20.52 3.76
C GLY A 435 -14.20 20.56 5.20
N GLY A 436 -15.34 21.22 5.44
CA GLY A 436 -16.21 20.94 6.60
C GLY A 436 -16.14 21.92 7.77
N GLY A 437 -17.07 22.89 7.76
CA GLY A 437 -17.84 23.40 8.89
C GLY A 437 -17.21 23.55 10.29
N GLY A 438 -17.06 24.80 10.72
CA GLY A 438 -17.37 25.26 12.08
C GLY A 438 -16.62 24.63 13.25
N ASP A 439 -15.46 25.19 13.61
CA ASP A 439 -15.21 25.76 14.94
C ASP A 439 -13.75 26.22 15.05
N ALA A 440 -13.57 27.54 15.05
CA ALA A 440 -12.32 28.19 15.42
C ALA A 440 -12.20 28.20 16.95
N GLY A 441 -11.89 27.05 17.55
CA GLY A 441 -11.69 26.89 18.98
C GLY A 441 -10.54 25.92 19.28
N LEU A 442 -9.40 26.46 19.71
CA LEU A 442 -8.34 25.76 20.45
C LEU A 442 -7.86 24.41 19.86
N ARG A 443 -7.17 24.44 18.71
CA ARG A 443 -6.17 23.42 18.40
C ARG A 443 -4.78 23.94 18.80
N MET A 444 -4.46 23.86 20.09
CA MET A 444 -3.06 23.82 20.50
C MET A 444 -2.45 22.52 19.95
N GLY A 445 -1.29 22.65 19.32
CA GLY A 445 -0.54 21.62 18.61
C GLY A 445 -0.59 20.24 19.23
N LEU A 446 -1.31 19.36 18.53
CA LEU A 446 -0.88 17.99 18.33
C LEU A 446 -0.61 17.93 16.83
N GLY A 447 0.67 17.85 16.44
CA GLY A 447 1.07 17.61 15.04
C GLY A 447 0.39 16.36 14.49
N PRO A 448 0.53 16.04 13.19
CA PRO A 448 -0.18 14.91 12.59
C PRO A 448 0.16 13.64 13.35
N PHE A 449 -0.77 13.23 14.23
CA PHE A 449 -0.83 11.87 14.75
C PHE A 449 -1.11 11.02 13.52
N ARG A 450 -0.02 10.57 12.89
CA ARG A 450 0.01 9.38 12.06
C ARG A 450 -0.88 8.34 12.73
N THR A 451 -2.02 8.09 12.11
CA THR A 451 -2.90 6.91 12.25
C THR A 451 -3.12 6.37 13.67
N SER A 452 -4.37 6.08 14.00
CA SER A 452 -4.79 5.24 15.15
C SER A 452 -3.87 4.05 15.49
N ALA A 453 -3.07 3.53 14.54
CA ALA A 453 -2.02 2.54 14.74
C ALA A 453 -0.91 2.89 15.77
N GLY A 454 -0.63 4.17 16.06
CA GLY A 454 0.36 4.56 17.09
C GLY A 454 -0.23 4.69 18.51
N LEU A 455 -1.52 5.06 18.59
CA LEU A 455 -2.25 5.20 19.85
C LEU A 455 -2.69 3.85 20.40
N VAL A 456 -3.02 2.87 19.56
CA VAL A 456 -3.43 1.52 19.97
C VAL A 456 -2.36 0.78 20.78
N PRO A 457 -1.07 0.70 20.39
CA PRO A 457 -0.04 0.06 21.22
C PRO A 457 0.28 0.88 22.47
N TRP A 458 0.15 2.21 22.45
CA TRP A 458 0.37 3.06 23.62
C TRP A 458 -0.75 2.93 24.65
N LEU A 459 -2.01 2.93 24.19
CA LEU A 459 -3.19 2.65 25.00
C LEU A 459 -3.16 1.22 25.51
N GLY A 460 -2.73 0.25 24.68
CA GLY A 460 -2.51 -1.15 25.06
C GLY A 460 -1.44 -1.32 26.14
N ALA A 461 -0.31 -0.62 26.02
CA ALA A 461 0.73 -0.61 27.05
C ALA A 461 0.23 0.05 28.35
N LEU A 462 -0.59 1.11 28.25
CA LEU A 462 -1.16 1.81 29.39
C LEU A 462 -2.23 0.97 30.10
N THR A 463 -3.11 0.27 29.37
CA THR A 463 -4.05 -0.70 29.96
C THR A 463 -3.32 -1.87 30.58
N ILE A 464 -2.26 -2.40 29.96
CA ILE A 464 -1.41 -3.44 30.55
C ILE A 464 -0.77 -2.97 31.86
N CYS A 465 -0.22 -1.75 31.90
CA CYS A 465 0.35 -1.15 33.10
C CYS A 465 -0.69 -0.95 34.21
N LEU A 466 -1.88 -0.46 33.88
CA LEU A 466 -2.99 -0.31 34.83
C LEU A 466 -3.47 -1.68 35.35
N LEU A 467 -3.57 -2.68 34.47
CA LEU A 467 -3.89 -4.06 34.86
C LEU A 467 -2.85 -4.61 35.83
N MET A 468 -1.55 -4.38 35.55
CA MET A 468 -0.45 -4.80 36.44
C MET A 468 -0.53 -4.13 37.81
N ILE A 469 -0.86 -2.84 37.89
CA ILE A 469 -1.02 -2.12 39.16
C ILE A 469 -2.20 -2.69 39.95
N VAL A 470 -3.35 -2.90 39.30
CA VAL A 470 -4.54 -3.49 39.92
C VAL A 470 -4.24 -4.90 40.42
N LEU A 471 -3.69 -5.75 39.56
CA LEU A 471 -3.41 -7.15 39.87
C LEU A 471 -2.29 -7.34 40.91
N TRP A 472 -1.29 -6.46 40.92
CA TRP A 472 -0.25 -6.43 41.97
C TRP A 472 -0.85 -6.03 43.32
N ARG A 473 -1.77 -5.06 43.34
CA ARG A 473 -2.50 -4.63 44.53
C ARG A 473 -3.38 -5.74 45.12
N TYR A 474 -3.91 -6.62 44.27
CA TYR A 474 -4.70 -7.78 44.69
C TYR A 474 -3.89 -9.07 44.96
N ARG A 475 -2.54 -9.05 44.85
CA ARG A 475 -1.64 -10.20 45.12
C ARG A 475 -2.00 -11.49 44.37
N MET A 476 -2.58 -11.38 43.17
CA MET A 476 -3.16 -12.53 42.45
C MET A 476 -2.24 -13.17 41.40
N LEU A 477 -0.98 -12.73 41.23
CA LEU A 477 -0.10 -13.31 40.19
C LEU A 477 1.21 -13.91 40.69
N GLY A 478 1.44 -15.16 40.28
CA GLY A 478 2.73 -15.84 40.41
C GLY A 478 3.77 -15.27 39.43
N ARG A 479 5.05 -15.32 39.84
CA ARG A 479 6.23 -14.76 39.15
C ARG A 479 6.31 -15.00 37.64
N ARG A 480 5.73 -16.09 37.12
CA ARG A 480 5.79 -16.45 35.69
C ARG A 480 4.94 -15.54 34.80
N VAL A 481 3.80 -15.04 35.30
CA VAL A 481 2.93 -14.18 34.51
C VAL A 481 3.46 -12.74 34.46
N SER A 482 4.13 -12.28 35.52
CA SER A 482 4.85 -11.00 35.51
C SER A 482 6.00 -10.99 34.50
N LEU A 483 6.66 -12.13 34.28
CA LEU A 483 7.73 -12.27 33.28
C LEU A 483 7.18 -12.27 31.85
N ALA A 484 6.08 -12.97 31.60
CA ALA A 484 5.41 -12.99 30.29
C ALA A 484 4.90 -11.59 29.89
N LEU A 485 4.30 -10.86 30.82
CA LEU A 485 3.87 -9.47 30.61
C LEU A 485 5.05 -8.51 30.38
N ALA A 486 6.18 -8.70 31.07
CA ALA A 486 7.39 -7.89 30.84
C ALA A 486 8.02 -8.17 29.47
N ILE A 487 7.99 -9.42 28.99
CA ILE A 487 8.48 -9.80 27.66
C ILE A 487 7.55 -9.22 26.56
N LEU A 488 6.23 -9.26 26.77
CA LEU A 488 5.25 -8.64 25.87
C LEU A 488 5.45 -7.12 25.79
N LEU A 489 5.77 -6.48 26.91
CA LEU A 489 6.07 -5.05 26.99
C LEU A 489 7.41 -4.69 26.33
N MET A 490 8.39 -5.59 26.32
CA MET A 490 9.65 -5.41 25.57
C MET A 490 9.44 -5.60 24.06
N LEU A 491 8.67 -6.60 23.63
CA LEU A 491 8.38 -6.84 22.22
C LEU A 491 7.59 -5.71 21.57
N SER A 492 6.68 -5.07 22.31
CA SER A 492 5.95 -3.87 21.83
C SER A 492 6.84 -2.63 21.69
N VAL A 493 7.97 -2.57 22.40
CA VAL A 493 8.96 -1.48 22.27
C VAL A 493 9.92 -1.70 21.09
N PHE A 494 10.23 -2.96 20.72
CA PHE A 494 11.14 -3.28 19.62
C PHE A 494 10.47 -3.40 18.24
N ALA A 495 9.16 -3.68 18.15
CA ALA A 495 8.40 -3.66 16.89
C ALA A 495 8.24 -2.25 16.28
N GLY A 496 8.67 -1.21 17.01
CA GLY A 496 8.69 0.18 16.58
C GLY A 496 10.08 0.68 16.22
N CYS A 497 10.95 -0.13 15.62
CA CYS A 497 12.16 0.42 14.97
C CYS A 497 11.69 1.41 13.91
N PRO A 498 11.83 2.73 14.13
CA PRO A 498 11.43 3.69 13.13
C PRO A 498 12.47 3.56 12.03
N THR A 499 12.14 2.87 10.94
CA THR A 499 12.81 3.17 9.67
C THR A 499 12.66 4.68 9.51
N PRO A 500 13.76 5.45 9.50
CA PRO A 500 13.65 6.89 9.44
C PRO A 500 12.91 7.18 8.14
N GLY A 501 11.67 7.65 8.22
CA GLY A 501 10.99 8.15 7.03
C GLY A 501 11.85 9.25 6.40
N PRO A 502 11.61 9.60 5.13
CA PRO A 502 12.16 10.84 4.59
C PRO A 502 11.89 11.97 5.59
N ILE A 503 12.93 12.77 5.86
CA ILE A 503 12.81 13.93 6.74
C ILE A 503 12.01 14.97 5.94
N SER A 504 10.71 15.00 6.21
CA SER A 504 9.76 15.88 5.52
C SER A 504 9.56 17.15 6.35
N PRO A 505 9.55 18.35 5.75
CA PRO A 505 8.71 19.45 6.24
C PRO A 505 7.28 18.94 6.47
N GLU A 506 6.56 19.47 7.45
CA GLU A 506 5.20 19.02 7.83
C GLU A 506 4.10 19.29 6.78
N SER A 507 4.41 19.28 5.48
CA SER A 507 3.47 19.43 4.37
C SER A 507 3.25 18.13 3.60
N GLU A 508 2.03 17.96 3.08
CA GLU A 508 1.74 17.09 1.95
C GLU A 508 2.48 17.63 0.71
N GLY A 509 3.64 17.04 0.38
CA GLY A 509 4.28 17.21 -0.92
C GLY A 509 5.72 17.74 -0.93
N TRP A 510 6.18 18.55 0.04
CA TRP A 510 7.59 18.94 0.10
C TRP A 510 8.44 17.97 0.92
N GLU A 511 9.61 17.59 0.43
CA GLU A 511 10.59 16.75 1.11
C GLU A 511 12.03 17.25 0.90
N PHE A 512 12.96 16.79 1.74
CA PHE A 512 14.40 17.01 1.57
C PHE A 512 15.08 15.76 1.01
N GLY A 513 15.22 15.70 -0.32
CA GLY A 513 15.65 14.51 -1.06
C GLY A 513 17.04 13.99 -0.67
N ASN A 514 17.91 14.85 -0.11
CA ASN A 514 19.26 14.49 0.31
C ASN A 514 19.55 14.75 1.81
N ALA A 515 18.51 14.88 2.64
CA ALA A 515 18.63 15.20 4.08
C ALA A 515 19.65 14.31 4.83
N ARG A 516 19.57 12.99 4.64
CA ARG A 516 20.48 12.03 5.32
C ARG A 516 21.94 12.23 4.92
N GLN A 517 22.21 12.48 3.64
CA GLN A 517 23.58 12.71 3.15
C GLN A 517 24.17 13.99 3.75
N LEU A 518 23.32 14.98 4.01
CA LEU A 518 23.73 16.24 4.61
C LEU A 518 23.86 16.19 6.13
N GLY A 519 23.39 15.12 6.78
CA GLY A 519 23.28 15.04 8.23
C GLY A 519 22.22 16.01 8.78
N LEU A 520 21.16 16.27 8.01
CA LEU A 520 20.05 17.09 8.44
C LEU A 520 19.22 16.33 9.48
N GLU A 521 19.02 16.90 10.66
CA GLU A 521 18.27 16.25 11.75
C GLU A 521 17.15 17.16 12.28
N PRO A 522 15.95 16.65 12.59
CA PRO A 522 14.89 17.47 13.16
C PRO A 522 15.23 17.91 14.59
N VAL A 523 14.93 19.17 14.93
CA VAL A 523 15.09 19.67 16.31
C VAL A 523 13.97 19.11 17.16
N ARG A 524 14.33 18.36 18.21
CA ARG A 524 13.38 17.72 19.11
C ARG A 524 12.47 18.76 19.79
N GLY A 525 11.16 18.60 19.62
CA GLY A 525 10.15 19.46 20.24
C GLY A 525 9.86 20.75 19.47
N GLU A 526 10.49 20.96 18.32
CA GLU A 526 10.28 22.15 17.48
C GLU A 526 9.97 21.74 16.04
N PRO A 527 8.69 21.50 15.72
CA PRO A 527 8.28 21.14 14.37
C PRO A 527 8.70 22.18 13.32
N GLY A 528 9.14 21.70 12.15
CA GLY A 528 9.66 22.54 11.07
C GLY A 528 11.08 23.10 11.31
N TRP A 529 11.76 22.71 12.40
CA TRP A 529 13.16 23.08 12.64
C TRP A 529 14.11 21.90 12.44
N TYR A 530 15.25 22.18 11.82
CA TYR A 530 16.28 21.18 11.53
C TYR A 530 17.67 21.72 11.85
N THR A 531 18.58 20.86 12.28
CA THR A 531 20.01 21.14 12.41
C THR A 531 20.76 20.65 11.18
N LEU A 532 21.68 21.48 10.69
CA LEU A 532 22.58 21.15 9.59
C LEU A 532 24.03 21.37 10.04
N PRO A 533 24.84 20.31 10.22
CA PRO A 533 26.26 20.47 10.50
C PRO A 533 26.97 20.98 9.24
N ILE A 534 27.82 21.99 9.36
CA ILE A 534 28.52 22.60 8.21
C ILE A 534 29.83 23.26 8.65
N ARG A 535 30.87 23.23 7.81
CA ARG A 535 32.16 23.90 8.07
C ARG A 535 32.19 25.31 7.50
N GLN A 536 33.02 26.19 8.08
CA GLN A 536 33.23 27.51 7.48
C GLN A 536 33.81 27.37 6.06
N ARG A 537 33.20 28.07 5.10
CA ARG A 537 33.45 28.01 3.64
C ARG A 537 32.98 26.74 2.92
N GLU A 538 32.37 25.79 3.63
CA GLU A 538 31.63 24.70 2.99
C GLU A 538 30.32 25.25 2.41
N VAL A 539 29.95 24.73 1.24
CA VAL A 539 28.64 24.97 0.60
C VAL A 539 27.93 23.64 0.52
N LYS A 540 26.83 23.51 1.25
CA LYS A 540 25.96 22.32 1.18
C LYS A 540 24.81 22.59 0.23
N ARG A 541 24.54 21.64 -0.66
CA ARG A 541 23.39 21.66 -1.56
C ARG A 541 22.27 20.85 -0.92
N LEU A 542 21.23 21.49 -0.45
CA LEU A 542 19.99 20.87 0.03
C LEU A 542 19.02 20.73 -1.14
N ASP A 543 18.68 19.50 -1.50
CA ASP A 543 17.70 19.24 -2.56
C ASP A 543 16.30 19.26 -1.93
N VAL A 544 15.54 20.32 -2.23
CA VAL A 544 14.14 20.43 -1.85
C VAL A 544 13.31 19.86 -2.99
N VAL A 545 12.57 18.79 -2.71
CA VAL A 545 11.74 18.11 -3.69
C VAL A 545 10.29 18.41 -3.38
N PHE A 546 9.51 18.73 -4.39
CA PHE A 546 8.06 18.79 -4.35
C PHE A 546 7.50 17.61 -5.13
N ARG A 547 6.59 16.86 -4.52
CA ARG A 547 5.84 15.72 -5.07
C ARG A 547 4.35 15.95 -4.81
N ASP A 548 3.61 16.43 -5.81
CA ASP A 548 2.14 16.61 -5.73
C ASP A 548 1.52 16.69 -7.14
N MET A 549 0.22 17.07 -7.20
CA MET A 549 -0.64 17.33 -8.36
C MET A 549 0.05 18.00 -9.57
N PRO A 550 -0.48 17.77 -10.79
CA PRO A 550 0.16 18.19 -12.03
C PRO A 550 0.48 19.69 -12.09
N ILE A 551 1.75 20.02 -12.32
CA ILE A 551 2.11 21.32 -12.89
C ILE A 551 1.61 21.30 -14.34
N ALA A 552 0.47 21.95 -14.59
CA ALA A 552 -0.27 21.85 -15.85
C ALA A 552 0.52 22.29 -17.10
N HIS A 553 1.69 22.91 -16.95
CA HIS A 553 2.43 23.54 -18.03
C HIS A 553 3.93 23.20 -18.02
N PRO A 554 4.53 22.99 -19.21
CA PRO A 554 5.96 22.74 -19.33
C PRO A 554 6.75 23.94 -18.82
N THR A 555 7.73 23.66 -17.96
CA THR A 555 8.65 24.67 -17.43
C THR A 555 9.99 24.62 -18.18
N ARG A 556 10.66 25.76 -18.25
CA ARG A 556 12.01 25.87 -18.80
C ARG A 556 12.86 26.72 -17.87
N SER A 557 13.94 26.15 -17.36
CA SER A 557 14.91 26.92 -16.57
C SER A 557 16.00 27.52 -17.46
N VAL A 558 16.39 28.75 -17.15
CA VAL A 558 17.50 29.46 -17.78
C VAL A 558 18.27 30.21 -16.70
N ARG A 559 19.60 30.15 -16.76
CA ARG A 559 20.47 30.86 -15.82
C ARG A 559 20.99 32.15 -16.43
N LEU A 560 20.81 33.26 -15.71
CA LEU A 560 21.39 34.57 -16.04
C LEU A 560 22.62 34.79 -15.17
N GLU A 561 23.79 34.60 -15.77
CA GLU A 561 25.06 34.93 -15.13
C GLU A 561 25.40 36.41 -15.31
N PRO A 562 26.17 37.02 -14.40
CA PRO A 562 26.74 38.35 -14.57
C PRO A 562 27.61 38.45 -15.82
N ALA A 563 27.77 39.67 -16.30
CA ALA A 563 28.66 39.92 -17.41
C ALA A 563 30.12 39.71 -17.03
N ARG A 564 30.92 39.24 -17.98
CA ARG A 564 32.39 39.16 -17.83
C ARG A 564 33.11 40.42 -18.30
N ASN A 565 32.39 41.33 -18.94
CA ASN A 565 32.91 42.57 -19.51
C ASN A 565 31.97 43.74 -19.13
N ARG A 566 32.22 44.93 -19.69
CA ARG A 566 31.40 46.12 -19.41
C ARG A 566 30.03 46.11 -20.09
N GLU A 567 29.69 45.06 -20.84
CA GLU A 567 28.40 44.92 -21.54
C GLU A 567 27.47 44.00 -20.75
N PRO A 568 26.15 44.23 -20.72
CA PRO A 568 25.24 43.38 -19.98
C PRO A 568 25.19 41.97 -20.58
N ASN A 569 25.14 40.95 -19.72
CA ASN A 569 24.74 39.62 -20.17
C ASN A 569 23.22 39.61 -20.39
N ILE A 570 22.78 39.08 -21.53
CA ILE A 570 21.36 39.06 -21.92
C ILE A 570 20.96 37.63 -22.23
N VAL A 571 20.02 37.11 -21.46
CA VAL A 571 19.34 35.85 -21.75
C VAL A 571 18.19 36.12 -22.71
N ARG A 572 18.14 35.37 -23.82
CA ARG A 572 17.06 35.47 -24.82
C ARG A 572 16.21 34.21 -24.78
N VAL A 573 14.92 34.39 -24.51
CA VAL A 573 13.96 33.29 -24.46
C VAL A 573 12.97 33.42 -25.60
N PRO A 574 12.80 32.39 -26.45
CA PRO A 574 11.78 32.40 -27.48
C PRO A 574 10.39 32.41 -26.85
N VAL A 575 9.51 33.28 -27.36
CA VAL A 575 8.12 33.44 -26.92
C VAL A 575 7.21 33.58 -28.14
N ARG A 576 5.91 33.32 -27.99
CA ARG A 576 4.93 33.49 -29.08
C ARG A 576 4.06 34.74 -28.87
N PRO A 577 3.76 35.51 -29.92
CA PRO A 577 2.80 36.61 -29.85
C PRO A 577 1.48 36.22 -29.18
N GLY A 578 1.00 37.03 -28.23
CA GLY A 578 -0.27 36.82 -27.52
C GLY A 578 -0.25 35.71 -26.45
N GLN A 579 0.86 35.00 -26.29
CA GLN A 579 1.03 34.00 -25.24
C GLN A 579 1.19 34.69 -23.86
N VAL A 580 0.70 34.06 -22.80
CA VAL A 580 1.09 34.43 -21.43
C VAL A 580 2.40 33.72 -21.09
N VAL A 581 3.36 34.44 -20.52
CA VAL A 581 4.61 33.88 -20.02
C VAL A 581 4.72 34.18 -18.54
N GLY A 582 4.78 33.13 -17.72
CA GLY A 582 5.13 33.22 -16.31
C GLY A 582 6.64 33.18 -16.15
N LEU A 583 7.22 34.08 -15.36
CA LEU A 583 8.63 34.09 -15.01
C LEU A 583 8.79 34.03 -13.50
N PHE A 584 9.69 33.17 -13.05
CA PHE A 584 10.08 33.02 -11.65
C PHE A 584 11.59 33.12 -11.56
N SER A 585 12.12 33.96 -10.69
CA SER A 585 13.55 34.17 -10.55
C SER A 585 13.98 33.95 -9.11
N THR A 586 14.96 33.05 -8.94
CA THR A 586 15.67 32.83 -7.69
C THR A 586 17.15 33.18 -7.84
N GLY A 587 17.90 33.16 -6.75
CA GLY A 587 19.30 33.58 -6.72
C GLY A 587 19.49 35.04 -6.31
N THR A 588 20.75 35.45 -6.23
CA THR A 588 21.16 36.79 -5.82
C THR A 588 22.27 37.30 -6.71
N VAL A 589 22.33 38.61 -6.86
CA VAL A 589 23.40 39.32 -7.56
C VAL A 589 23.97 40.39 -6.64
N ASP A 590 25.28 40.54 -6.69
CA ASP A 590 26.04 41.55 -5.99
C ASP A 590 26.47 42.61 -7.01
N VAL A 591 25.87 43.80 -6.92
CA VAL A 591 25.93 44.82 -7.98
C VAL A 591 27.24 45.60 -8.01
N ASP A 592 27.95 45.69 -6.89
CA ASP A 592 29.29 46.30 -6.79
C ASP A 592 30.40 45.25 -6.54
N GLY A 593 30.03 43.97 -6.56
CA GLY A 593 30.93 42.83 -6.52
C GLY A 593 31.28 42.40 -5.10
N PRO A 594 31.99 41.27 -4.92
CA PRO A 594 32.15 40.63 -3.61
C PRO A 594 32.95 41.46 -2.58
N ASN A 595 33.61 42.53 -3.01
CA ASN A 595 34.35 43.47 -2.17
C ASN A 595 33.64 44.83 -2.07
N GLY A 596 32.42 44.92 -2.61
CA GLY A 596 31.55 46.07 -2.58
C GLY A 596 31.01 46.37 -1.19
N ARG A 597 30.43 47.56 -1.03
CA ARG A 597 29.78 47.98 0.21
C ARG A 597 28.33 47.51 0.26
N LEU A 598 27.73 47.22 -0.89
CA LEU A 598 26.33 46.83 -0.97
C LEU A 598 26.21 45.33 -0.71
N GLN A 599 25.06 44.94 -0.15
CA GLN A 599 24.76 43.52 0.04
C GLN A 599 24.19 42.94 -1.25
N PRO A 600 24.43 41.64 -1.53
CA PRO A 600 23.78 40.96 -2.63
C PRO A 600 22.25 41.08 -2.53
N THR A 601 21.61 41.34 -3.66
CA THR A 601 20.17 41.53 -3.76
C THR A 601 19.50 40.41 -4.55
N SER A 602 18.21 40.19 -4.27
CA SER A 602 17.37 39.25 -5.02
C SER A 602 16.89 39.88 -6.34
N ALA A 603 16.16 39.11 -7.16
CA ALA A 603 15.59 39.58 -8.41
C ALA A 603 14.64 40.81 -8.29
N ASN A 604 14.19 41.17 -7.08
CA ASN A 604 13.43 42.41 -6.84
C ASN A 604 14.30 43.67 -6.84
N GLY A 605 15.62 43.54 -6.67
CA GLY A 605 16.52 44.67 -6.49
C GLY A 605 16.32 45.42 -5.18
N PHE A 606 16.88 46.62 -5.10
CA PHE A 606 16.74 47.55 -3.99
C PHE A 606 16.79 49.00 -4.50
N VAL A 607 16.40 49.93 -3.63
CA VAL A 607 16.43 51.36 -3.93
C VAL A 607 17.82 51.94 -3.63
N GLN A 608 18.48 52.51 -4.63
CA GLN A 608 19.76 53.19 -4.51
C GLN A 608 19.59 54.69 -4.73
N ARG A 609 19.57 55.47 -3.65
CA ARG A 609 19.28 56.92 -3.71
C ARG A 609 20.46 57.81 -4.12
N GLU A 610 21.66 57.23 -4.29
CA GLU A 610 22.91 57.99 -4.45
C GLU A 610 23.45 58.02 -5.89
N ILE A 611 22.73 57.42 -6.85
CA ILE A 611 23.17 57.35 -8.25
C ILE A 611 22.01 57.73 -9.17
N ASP A 612 22.14 58.85 -9.88
CA ASP A 612 21.06 59.44 -10.67
C ASP A 612 21.09 59.11 -12.17
N GLU A 613 22.12 58.45 -12.71
CA GLU A 613 22.19 58.30 -14.18
C GLU A 613 22.68 56.94 -14.69
N GLY A 614 22.03 56.49 -15.77
CA GLY A 614 22.57 55.50 -16.70
C GLY A 614 22.18 54.05 -16.47
N PHE A 615 21.05 53.74 -15.81
CA PHE A 615 20.60 52.36 -15.63
C PHE A 615 20.20 51.68 -16.96
N MET A 616 20.20 50.34 -16.93
CA MET A 616 19.70 49.53 -18.05
C MET A 616 18.18 49.61 -18.17
N LEU A 617 17.48 49.58 -17.02
CA LEU A 617 16.06 49.92 -16.94
C LEU A 617 15.90 51.38 -17.37
N GLN A 618 15.25 51.60 -18.51
CA GLN A 618 14.99 52.93 -19.05
C GLN A 618 14.01 53.68 -18.15
N ASP A 619 14.36 54.91 -17.80
CA ASP A 619 13.51 55.78 -17.00
C ASP A 619 12.26 56.17 -17.80
N GLY A 620 11.10 55.95 -17.19
CA GLY A 620 9.78 56.16 -17.78
C GLY A 620 8.71 55.95 -16.72
N TYR A 621 7.98 54.83 -16.79
CA TYR A 621 7.08 54.39 -15.70
C TYR A 621 7.81 53.90 -14.46
N TYR A 622 9.08 53.52 -14.60
CA TYR A 622 9.93 53.00 -13.54
C TYR A 622 11.17 53.87 -13.43
N THR A 623 11.67 54.04 -12.21
CA THR A 623 12.94 54.71 -11.96
C THR A 623 14.04 53.66 -11.85
N GLY A 624 15.06 53.71 -12.70
CA GLY A 624 16.15 52.73 -12.73
C GLY A 624 16.80 52.50 -11.36
N SER A 625 16.98 53.57 -10.59
CA SER A 625 17.59 53.56 -9.26
C SER A 625 16.74 52.88 -8.18
N GLU A 626 15.42 52.78 -8.35
CA GLU A 626 14.51 52.09 -7.42
C GLU A 626 14.59 50.56 -7.53
N TYR A 627 15.18 50.06 -8.61
CA TYR A 627 15.27 48.63 -8.94
C TYR A 627 16.70 48.18 -9.18
N THR A 628 17.66 48.72 -8.44
CA THR A 628 19.08 48.37 -8.59
C THR A 628 19.29 46.88 -8.31
N GLY A 629 19.95 46.17 -9.23
CA GLY A 629 20.19 44.73 -9.17
C GLY A 629 18.97 43.85 -9.46
N ALA A 630 17.81 44.44 -9.79
CA ALA A 630 16.61 43.68 -10.14
C ALA A 630 16.75 42.92 -11.46
N LEU A 631 16.00 41.83 -11.62
CA LEU A 631 15.79 41.21 -12.92
C LEU A 631 14.85 42.09 -13.75
N ILE A 632 15.26 42.43 -14.97
CA ILE A 632 14.48 43.24 -15.91
C ILE A 632 14.29 42.49 -17.23
N GLY A 633 13.21 42.85 -17.92
CA GLY A 633 12.80 42.24 -19.18
C GLY A 633 12.61 43.27 -20.29
N SER A 634 12.69 42.79 -21.53
CA SER A 634 12.41 43.58 -22.73
C SER A 634 11.97 42.67 -23.89
N PHE A 635 11.02 43.14 -24.70
CA PHE A 635 10.61 42.47 -25.95
C PHE A 635 11.26 43.06 -27.21
N ASP A 636 12.01 44.15 -27.08
CA ASP A 636 12.54 44.94 -28.19
C ASP A 636 14.06 45.19 -28.10
N GLY A 637 14.76 44.38 -27.29
CA GLY A 637 16.21 44.46 -27.13
C GLY A 637 16.68 45.60 -26.24
N PHE A 638 15.91 45.91 -25.19
CA PHE A 638 16.12 46.98 -24.21
C PHE A 638 16.02 48.40 -24.80
N ARG A 639 15.26 48.58 -25.89
CA ARG A 639 14.79 49.92 -26.28
C ARG A 639 13.72 50.40 -25.30
N THR A 640 12.86 49.48 -24.88
CA THR A 640 11.99 49.59 -23.71
C THR A 640 12.29 48.45 -22.74
N SER A 641 12.00 48.66 -21.47
CA SER A 641 12.33 47.70 -20.41
C SER A 641 11.39 47.81 -19.23
N PHE A 642 11.18 46.71 -18.53
CA PHE A 642 10.28 46.64 -17.37
C PHE A 642 10.89 45.76 -16.26
N PRO A 643 10.57 46.00 -14.98
CA PRO A 643 11.00 45.14 -13.89
C PRO A 643 10.26 43.80 -13.93
N VAL A 644 10.99 42.70 -13.92
CA VAL A 644 10.44 41.33 -13.84
C VAL A 644 10.29 40.93 -12.37
N GLY A 645 11.29 41.24 -11.54
CA GLY A 645 11.25 40.90 -10.11
C GLY A 645 11.42 39.39 -9.87
N ARG A 646 11.00 38.95 -8.68
CA ARG A 646 11.01 37.52 -8.29
C ARG A 646 9.97 36.69 -9.04
N SER A 647 8.84 37.28 -9.40
CA SER A 647 7.75 36.59 -10.08
C SER A 647 6.91 37.57 -10.88
N THR A 648 6.58 37.24 -12.13
CA THR A 648 5.64 38.04 -12.93
C THR A 648 4.99 37.20 -14.02
N ALA A 649 3.80 37.61 -14.46
CA ALA A 649 3.08 37.05 -15.60
C ALA A 649 2.87 38.15 -16.64
N LEU A 650 3.28 37.89 -17.87
CA LEU A 650 3.30 38.88 -18.95
C LEU A 650 2.56 38.35 -20.16
N ILE A 651 1.72 39.20 -20.76
CA ILE A 651 1.23 38.94 -22.11
C ILE A 651 2.31 39.37 -23.11
N VAL A 652 2.71 38.44 -23.98
CA VAL A 652 3.70 38.69 -25.04
C VAL A 652 3.06 39.59 -26.10
N PRO A 653 3.67 40.74 -26.43
CA PRO A 653 3.15 41.64 -27.47
C PRO A 653 2.98 40.95 -28.82
N GLN A 654 2.02 41.40 -29.63
CA GLN A 654 1.65 40.80 -30.92
C GLN A 654 2.79 40.71 -31.96
N ARG A 655 3.91 41.41 -31.75
CA ARG A 655 5.08 41.43 -32.65
C ARG A 655 6.35 40.87 -32.01
N ALA A 656 6.26 40.40 -30.77
CA ALA A 656 7.41 39.90 -30.03
C ALA A 656 7.56 38.38 -30.22
N SER A 657 8.74 37.95 -30.66
CA SER A 657 9.12 36.53 -30.74
C SER A 657 10.20 36.15 -29.72
N THR A 658 10.73 37.14 -28.98
CA THR A 658 11.81 36.94 -28.01
C THR A 658 11.58 37.84 -26.79
N LEU A 659 11.74 37.26 -25.61
CA LEU A 659 11.87 37.97 -24.33
C LEU A 659 13.35 38.00 -23.94
N ALA A 660 13.92 39.19 -23.83
CA ALA A 660 15.28 39.42 -23.35
C ALA A 660 15.26 39.74 -21.85
N LEU A 661 16.15 39.10 -21.08
CA LEU A 661 16.27 39.23 -19.62
C LEU A 661 17.69 39.64 -19.24
N ALA A 662 17.82 40.59 -18.31
CA ALA A 662 19.10 41.11 -17.85
C ALA A 662 19.03 41.59 -16.39
N VAL A 663 20.19 41.85 -15.78
CA VAL A 663 20.30 42.49 -14.46
C VAL A 663 20.26 44.01 -14.66
N ASN A 664 19.43 44.71 -13.88
CA ASN A 664 19.43 46.16 -13.86
C ASN A 664 20.64 46.70 -13.09
N ALA A 665 21.56 47.34 -13.79
CA ALA A 665 22.68 48.04 -13.21
C ALA A 665 23.02 49.27 -14.04
N THR A 666 23.91 50.12 -13.54
CA THR A 666 24.39 51.27 -14.30
C THR A 666 25.23 50.81 -15.49
N ARG A 667 25.06 51.51 -16.62
CA ARG A 667 25.85 51.31 -17.83
C ARG A 667 27.33 51.50 -17.46
N ASN A 668 28.15 50.52 -17.81
CA ASN A 668 29.59 50.36 -17.47
C ASN A 668 29.93 49.64 -16.15
N GLN A 669 28.96 49.28 -15.30
CA GLN A 669 29.23 48.52 -14.06
C GLN A 669 28.96 47.01 -14.17
N PHE A 670 28.53 46.50 -15.34
CA PHE A 670 28.21 45.07 -15.48
C PHE A 670 29.37 44.12 -15.18
N GLY A 671 30.61 44.54 -15.47
CA GLY A 671 31.80 43.69 -15.31
C GLY A 671 32.27 43.51 -13.86
N VAL A 672 31.69 44.24 -12.90
CA VAL A 672 31.97 44.05 -11.46
C VAL A 672 30.89 43.24 -10.76
N ILE A 673 29.74 43.02 -11.41
CA ILE A 673 28.62 42.27 -10.84
C ILE A 673 29.03 40.82 -10.62
N SER A 674 28.67 40.25 -9.48
CA SER A 674 28.84 38.82 -9.19
C SER A 674 27.52 38.16 -8.77
N GLY A 675 27.46 36.83 -8.66
CA GLY A 675 26.22 36.09 -8.37
C GLY A 675 25.58 35.46 -9.61
N ALA A 676 24.28 35.17 -9.58
CA ALA A 676 23.48 34.71 -10.73
C ALA A 676 21.99 34.67 -10.36
N PHE A 677 21.13 34.76 -11.39
CA PHE A 677 19.72 34.42 -11.25
C PHE A 677 19.40 33.11 -11.98
N ASP A 678 18.68 32.22 -11.31
CA ASP A 678 18.07 31.03 -11.92
C ASP A 678 16.61 31.34 -12.21
N ILE A 679 16.26 31.38 -13.50
CA ILE A 679 14.98 31.86 -14.02
C ILE A 679 14.18 30.68 -14.58
N THR A 680 13.05 30.38 -13.98
CA THR A 680 12.10 29.38 -14.48
C THR A 680 10.98 30.07 -15.24
N LEU A 681 10.79 29.68 -16.49
CA LEU A 681 9.70 30.13 -17.34
C LEU A 681 8.61 29.08 -17.40
N VAL A 682 7.36 29.52 -17.31
CA VAL A 682 6.16 28.70 -17.50
C VAL A 682 5.44 29.20 -18.74
N ASN A 683 5.25 28.29 -19.70
CA ASN A 683 4.61 28.57 -20.98
C ASN A 683 3.22 27.92 -21.03
N PRO A 684 2.18 28.57 -20.47
CA PRO A 684 0.81 28.11 -20.70
C PRO A 684 0.45 28.14 -22.19
N PRO A 685 -0.49 27.29 -22.64
CA PRO A 685 -1.11 27.46 -23.96
C PRO A 685 -1.70 28.88 -24.08
N PRO A 686 -1.77 29.43 -25.31
CA PRO A 686 -2.45 30.70 -25.52
C PRO A 686 -3.91 30.62 -25.01
N LEU A 687 -4.37 31.66 -24.33
CA LEU A 687 -5.75 31.75 -23.85
C LEU A 687 -6.71 31.55 -25.05
N GLN A 688 -7.52 30.49 -25.00
CA GLN A 688 -8.42 30.13 -26.10
C GLN A 688 -9.68 31.01 -26.18
N VAL A 689 -9.97 31.76 -25.11
CA VAL A 689 -11.08 32.72 -25.09
C VAL A 689 -10.51 34.13 -25.27
N PRO A 690 -11.10 34.98 -26.12
CA PRO A 690 -10.64 36.35 -26.26
C PRO A 690 -10.97 37.10 -24.96
N THR A 691 -9.99 37.31 -24.08
CA THR A 691 -10.04 38.43 -23.13
C THR A 691 -9.74 39.70 -23.92
N PHE A 692 -10.69 40.12 -24.75
CA PHE A 692 -10.65 41.42 -25.40
C PHE A 692 -10.84 42.49 -24.31
N THR A 693 -9.74 42.95 -23.75
CA THR A 693 -9.58 44.37 -23.48
C THR A 693 -8.50 44.85 -24.44
N THR A 694 -8.90 45.61 -25.45
CA THR A 694 -7.97 46.47 -26.18
C THR A 694 -7.45 47.52 -25.21
N VAL A 695 -6.51 47.13 -24.37
CA VAL A 695 -5.51 48.07 -23.89
C VAL A 695 -4.32 47.77 -24.79
N GLU A 696 -4.17 48.56 -25.85
CA GLU A 696 -2.83 48.73 -26.42
C GLU A 696 -1.95 49.08 -25.22
N GLY A 697 -1.01 48.19 -24.85
CA GLY A 697 0.05 48.57 -23.92
C GLY A 697 0.58 49.90 -24.45
N ASP A 698 0.56 50.93 -23.60
CA ASP A 698 0.68 52.33 -24.01
C ASP A 698 1.67 52.45 -25.18
N GLY A 699 1.15 52.87 -26.34
CA GLY A 699 1.90 52.96 -27.59
C GLY A 699 3.14 53.85 -27.49
N THR A 700 3.31 54.58 -26.39
CA THR A 700 4.51 55.36 -26.08
C THR A 700 5.64 54.55 -25.41
N PHE A 701 5.36 53.44 -24.69
CA PHE A 701 6.38 52.71 -23.89
C PHE A 701 6.37 51.16 -23.98
N GLN A 702 5.51 50.52 -24.77
CA GLN A 702 5.46 49.05 -24.98
C GLN A 702 5.55 48.19 -23.70
N ALA A 703 5.08 48.69 -22.55
CA ALA A 703 5.05 47.92 -21.31
C ALA A 703 4.03 46.77 -21.44
N PRO A 704 4.39 45.53 -21.08
CA PRO A 704 3.47 44.40 -21.17
C PRO A 704 2.35 44.51 -20.14
N LEU A 705 1.15 44.04 -20.49
CA LEU A 705 0.07 43.86 -19.52
C LEU A 705 0.50 42.79 -18.51
N ARG A 706 0.49 43.18 -17.23
CA ARG A 706 0.71 42.26 -16.10
C ARG A 706 -0.62 41.67 -15.67
N LEU A 707 -0.63 40.38 -15.40
CA LEU A 707 -1.81 39.67 -14.94
C LEU A 707 -1.59 39.11 -13.53
N ASP A 708 -2.57 39.27 -12.65
CA ASP A 708 -2.62 38.60 -11.34
C ASP A 708 -3.09 37.14 -11.49
N THR A 709 -2.39 36.35 -12.32
CA THR A 709 -2.91 35.06 -12.86
C THR A 709 -2.47 33.80 -12.13
N TRP A 710 -1.64 33.90 -11.10
CA TRP A 710 -1.07 32.74 -10.42
C TRP A 710 -1.48 32.75 -8.95
N GLU A 711 -2.32 31.78 -8.56
CA GLU A 711 -2.48 31.45 -7.15
C GLU A 711 -1.28 30.58 -6.75
N VAL A 712 -0.72 30.83 -5.56
CA VAL A 712 0.32 29.97 -5.02
C VAL A 712 -0.34 28.71 -4.48
N LEU A 713 -0.16 27.55 -5.12
CA LEU A 713 -0.64 26.25 -4.62
C LEU A 713 -0.07 25.93 -3.25
N THR A 714 1.24 26.12 -3.16
CA THR A 714 2.01 25.94 -1.94
C THR A 714 3.32 26.69 -2.07
N SER A 715 3.86 27.12 -0.95
CA SER A 715 5.20 27.67 -0.92
C SER A 715 5.91 27.26 0.36
N LEU A 716 7.20 27.03 0.23
CA LEU A 716 8.08 26.66 1.32
C LEU A 716 9.12 27.77 1.50
N ASN A 717 9.07 28.45 2.64
CA ASN A 717 10.19 29.28 3.07
C ASN A 717 11.17 28.40 3.82
N VAL A 718 12.45 28.50 3.49
CA VAL A 718 13.54 27.90 4.25
C VAL A 718 14.40 29.03 4.79
N TYR A 719 14.29 29.29 6.09
CA TYR A 719 15.11 30.26 6.81
C TYR A 719 16.31 29.55 7.40
N THR A 720 17.44 30.25 7.48
CA THR A 720 18.66 29.78 8.13
C THR A 720 19.01 30.69 9.28
N TYR A 721 19.43 30.09 10.40
CA TYR A 721 19.84 30.78 11.61
C TYR A 721 21.15 30.20 12.13
N TYR A 722 21.91 31.01 12.85
CA TYR A 722 22.92 30.51 13.79
C TYR A 722 22.47 30.80 15.21
N GLU A 723 22.95 30.01 16.16
CA GLU A 723 22.62 30.17 17.57
C GLU A 723 23.81 30.79 18.31
N THR A 724 23.55 31.88 19.04
CA THR A 724 24.49 32.41 20.05
C THR A 724 24.04 31.93 21.42
N VAL A 725 24.99 31.42 22.18
CA VAL A 725 24.77 30.93 23.54
C VAL A 725 25.40 31.92 24.50
N GLU A 726 24.58 32.52 25.36
CA GLU A 726 25.05 33.31 26.49
C GLU A 726 25.22 32.37 27.68
N ASN A 727 26.42 32.34 28.26
CA ASN A 727 26.71 31.53 29.43
C ASN A 727 26.87 32.44 30.66
N ASP A 728 26.46 31.94 31.83
CA ASP A 728 26.79 32.56 33.10
C ASP A 728 28.28 32.45 33.41
N SER A 729 28.70 33.08 34.50
CA SER A 729 30.10 33.06 34.96
C SER A 729 30.63 31.67 35.33
N ILE A 730 29.77 30.65 35.41
CA ILE A 730 30.08 29.27 35.74
C ILE A 730 29.96 28.36 34.49
N GLY A 731 29.57 28.92 33.34
CA GLY A 731 29.45 28.21 32.07
C GLY A 731 28.07 27.60 31.79
N ASN A 732 27.06 27.86 32.62
CA ASN A 732 25.70 27.42 32.34
C ASN A 732 25.07 28.31 31.27
N VAL A 733 24.33 27.71 30.34
CA VAL A 733 23.59 28.45 29.31
C VAL A 733 22.47 29.26 29.95
N ILE A 734 22.58 30.59 29.95
CA ILE A 734 21.53 31.54 30.37
C ILE A 734 20.52 31.73 29.26
N SER A 735 20.99 31.94 28.04
CA SER A 735 20.13 32.24 26.90
C SER A 735 20.67 31.65 25.60
N ARG A 736 19.73 31.28 24.73
CA ARG A 736 20.01 30.88 23.34
C ARG A 736 19.28 31.87 22.44
N THR A 737 20.03 32.63 21.65
CA THR A 737 19.45 33.58 20.70
C THR A 737 19.69 33.09 19.28
N ARG A 738 18.64 33.01 18.48
CA ARG A 738 18.70 32.62 17.07
C ARG A 738 18.84 33.86 16.21
N GLN A 739 19.95 33.96 15.50
CA GLN A 739 20.28 35.09 14.65
C GLN A 739 20.09 34.68 13.19
N PRO A 740 19.31 35.42 12.39
CA PRO A 740 19.04 35.06 11.00
C PRO A 740 20.31 35.17 10.15
N LEU A 741 20.57 34.17 9.31
CA LEU A 741 21.65 34.18 8.31
C LEU A 741 21.15 34.50 6.90
N GLY A 742 19.93 34.06 6.59
CA GLY A 742 19.35 34.20 5.26
C GLY A 742 18.07 33.39 5.12
N PHE A 743 17.37 33.57 4.00
CA PHE A 743 16.19 32.78 3.69
C PHE A 743 16.10 32.54 2.20
N THR A 744 15.40 31.47 1.83
CA THR A 744 14.96 31.22 0.46
C THR A 744 13.48 30.90 0.46
N HIS A 745 12.82 31.21 -0.64
CA HIS A 745 11.38 31.01 -0.82
C HIS A 745 11.18 30.17 -2.07
N GLN A 746 10.60 28.99 -1.88
CA GLN A 746 10.24 28.03 -2.92
C GLN A 746 8.73 28.12 -3.11
N VAL A 747 8.26 28.11 -4.36
CA VAL A 747 6.84 28.32 -4.67
C VAL A 747 6.42 27.40 -5.79
N ILE A 748 5.27 26.75 -5.61
CA ILE A 748 4.54 26.03 -6.64
C ILE A 748 3.25 26.81 -6.89
N PHE A 749 2.92 27.05 -8.16
CA PHE A 749 1.80 27.89 -8.55
C PHE A 749 0.71 27.05 -9.22
N ASP A 750 -0.56 27.38 -8.95
CA ASP A 750 -1.71 26.90 -9.70
C ASP A 750 -1.98 27.88 -10.84
N THR A 751 -2.50 27.34 -11.93
CA THR A 751 -2.98 28.16 -13.04
C THR A 751 -4.44 28.48 -12.81
N HIS A 752 -4.77 29.75 -12.52
CA HIS A 752 -6.16 30.22 -12.67
C HIS A 752 -6.47 30.43 -14.14
N VAL A 753 -6.70 29.33 -14.85
CA VAL A 753 -7.55 29.37 -16.03
C VAL A 753 -8.46 28.16 -15.97
N THR A 754 -9.39 28.15 -15.00
CA THR A 754 -10.61 27.38 -15.19
C THR A 754 -11.32 28.02 -16.39
N PRO A 755 -11.50 27.32 -17.53
CA PRO A 755 -12.38 27.84 -18.56
C PRO A 755 -13.76 27.95 -17.89
N VAL A 756 -14.27 29.17 -17.74
CA VAL A 756 -15.71 29.35 -17.60
C VAL A 756 -16.26 28.81 -18.92
N VAL A 757 -16.75 27.58 -18.89
CA VAL A 757 -17.51 27.02 -20.01
C VAL A 757 -18.72 27.94 -20.14
N GLY A 758 -18.62 28.86 -21.10
CA GLY A 758 -19.74 29.72 -21.46
C GLY A 758 -20.90 28.80 -21.80
N GLU A 759 -22.01 28.99 -21.08
CA GLU A 759 -23.31 28.46 -21.45
C GLU A 759 -23.48 28.67 -22.97
N PRO A 760 -23.78 27.63 -23.77
CA PRO A 760 -23.94 27.79 -25.20
C PRO A 760 -25.00 28.87 -25.43
N ALA A 761 -24.64 29.91 -26.18
CA ALA A 761 -25.53 31.01 -26.50
C ALA A 761 -26.86 30.44 -27.00
N ARG A 762 -27.95 30.69 -26.27
CA ARG A 762 -29.30 30.38 -26.74
C ARG A 762 -29.47 31.04 -28.11
N PRO A 763 -29.91 30.31 -29.14
CA PRO A 763 -30.20 30.93 -30.43
C PRO A 763 -31.29 31.98 -30.19
N GLY A 764 -30.96 33.23 -30.49
CA GLY A 764 -31.89 34.35 -30.40
C GLY A 764 -33.12 34.05 -31.24
N GLY A 765 -34.26 33.88 -30.57
CA GLY A 765 -35.56 33.85 -31.21
C GLY A 765 -35.85 35.22 -31.79
N GLY A 766 -35.94 35.30 -33.11
CA GLY A 766 -36.33 36.50 -33.81
C GLY A 766 -37.76 36.92 -33.46
N ARG A 767 -37.93 38.22 -33.24
CA ARG A 767 -39.01 39.04 -33.77
C ARG A 767 -38.47 40.40 -34.14
#